data_AF-A0A956CS46-F1
#
_entry.id   AF-A0A956CS46-F1
#
_cell.length_a   1.000
_cell.length_b   1.000
_cell.length_c   1.000
_cell.angle_alpha   90.00
_cell.angle_beta   90.00
_cell.angle_gamma   90.00
#
_symmetry.space_group_name_H-M   'P 1'
#
loop_
_entity.id
_entity.type
_entity.pdbx_description
1 polymer ?
#
loop_
_entity_poly.entity_id
_entity_poly.type
_entity_poly.pdbx_seq_one_letter_code
_entity_poly.pdbx_strand_id
1 'polypeptide(L)'
;FLGKVGNAELVRAISEALTVKRLATPTTPSRGGYEDLIKASTRTLDGFLWLGREDVGDLAGPLKTIRDTAELIIDEFEKVRVIRARAVEALAEAKKKQEALVRSLKPHEWKEAARFMEALTALRTQRGQLITLRELRYMDLAALGALEEQAANEYDKISRATVEFLLNPAALEPVGKDIEQLHAKIEAVQKGSELKALEARVDEVGAGLDVLSEVVAGLAVDDATARTEILERIGEVYARLNRVRATLANRKKEVLTREGRAEFAAQFALFSQSVTSALGQATTPEACDAQLSRLMVQLEELEARFGELEEFIGDLAQKREEVYEAFSAKKQQLLDERQRRAAGLVTAADRILEGVARRARTFDDADTLNAWFASDAMVLKLRDLVERLGDLGDNVHAEEIAGKLKTARQDAQRLLRDKLDLFEDGQAIIRLGRQRFGVNAQALELTIVPRGEGMAFHLTGTDYHQAIGDEEFAATRDLWDQPLISETKDVYRAEYLAAQVMFRAERGEGRSLGELHAALRDGKLLEVVREEAQRRYDEGYDRGVHDADAARILEKLLAMEATAGLLRFGPGPRASAQAFWATADEALRQRARRTGASLGRLARTFGRTAAVDELRRHLQEALSSGGVASAEMAARYLVEELLAEDLRFTTSSEAVALKDALLTELDRKNARALLEDELRAEDAVRDRVSLATAWLEAFLVKGGDSLGAPDEARRRELAASVPEAATLLATDGLIERRTSAALSHVTVTELVGAHGRVEGGKLSLRLDAFLERLGRFVDERVPRYRAYRQLRHRRIEAERERLRLSELMPRVLSSFVRNRLIDEVYLPLIGDNLAKQIGAAGADARTDRMGLLLLISPPGYGKTTLMEYVASQLGLVFMKVNGPSLGHQVTSLDPTEAPNATARQEVDKINLALEMGNNVMLYLDDIQHTSPELLQKFISLCDAQRRIEGVWNGKTRTYDLRGKRFCVVMAGNPYTESGEKFQIPDMLANRADTYNLGDILEGKGEQFALSYIENALTSSPVLAPVATRSLADVHKLLRMAQGEEVPSSELEQSYSAVEVQEITSVLTKLLRVQSVLSMVNAEYIRSASMEDAYRTEPPFKLQGSYRNMNK
;
A
#
# COMPACT_ATOMS: atom_id res chain seq x y z
N PHE A 1 -73.03 -0.96 16.31
CA PHE A 1 -72.53 -2.25 16.84
C PHE A 1 -73.07 -2.58 18.23
N LEU A 2 -72.99 -1.66 19.21
CA LEU A 2 -73.42 -1.88 20.60
C LEU A 2 -74.85 -2.42 20.77
N GLY A 3 -75.83 -2.00 19.95
CA GLY A 3 -77.19 -2.56 20.00
C GLY A 3 -77.34 -4.04 19.61
N LYS A 4 -76.28 -4.67 19.07
CA LYS A 4 -76.22 -6.12 18.76
C LYS A 4 -75.53 -6.93 19.85
N VAL A 5 -74.68 -6.29 20.66
CA VAL A 5 -74.01 -6.89 21.81
C VAL A 5 -75.02 -6.80 22.94
N GLY A 6 -75.57 -7.94 23.39
CA GLY A 6 -76.66 -7.95 24.36
C GLY A 6 -76.28 -7.15 25.62
N ASN A 7 -77.25 -6.43 26.22
CA ASN A 7 -77.01 -5.58 27.39
C ASN A 7 -76.21 -6.29 28.51
N ALA A 8 -76.48 -7.59 28.75
CA ALA A 8 -75.77 -8.37 29.76
C ALA A 8 -74.26 -8.50 29.47
N GLU A 9 -73.87 -8.62 28.20
CA GLU A 9 -72.48 -8.76 27.78
C GLU A 9 -71.74 -7.42 27.83
N LEU A 10 -72.40 -6.33 27.42
CA LEU A 10 -71.88 -4.97 27.55
C LEU A 10 -71.60 -4.60 29.02
N VAL A 11 -72.55 -4.88 29.91
CA VAL A 11 -72.39 -4.60 31.34
C VAL A 11 -71.24 -5.41 31.93
N ARG A 12 -71.05 -6.67 31.51
CA ARG A 12 -69.92 -7.50 31.92
C ARG A 12 -68.57 -6.94 31.44
N ALA A 13 -68.47 -6.55 30.17
CA ALA A 13 -67.24 -5.96 29.62
C ALA A 13 -66.87 -4.64 30.30
N ILE A 14 -67.84 -3.77 30.56
CA ILE A 14 -67.64 -2.51 31.29
C ILE A 14 -67.20 -2.79 32.74
N SER A 15 -67.81 -3.77 33.40
CA SER A 15 -67.42 -4.18 34.76
C SER A 15 -65.99 -4.71 34.83
N GLU A 16 -65.57 -5.51 33.86
CA GLU A 16 -64.20 -6.05 33.77
C GLU A 16 -63.18 -4.94 33.48
N ALA A 17 -63.48 -4.04 32.54
CA ALA A 17 -62.63 -2.87 32.27
C ALA A 17 -62.50 -1.92 33.47
N LEU A 18 -63.59 -1.70 34.22
CA LEU A 18 -63.56 -0.94 35.48
C LEU A 18 -62.77 -1.65 36.58
N THR A 19 -62.76 -2.98 36.58
CA THR A 19 -61.94 -3.79 37.49
C THR A 19 -60.46 -3.62 37.17
N VAL A 20 -60.09 -3.70 35.89
CA VAL A 20 -58.70 -3.42 35.45
C VAL A 20 -58.30 -2.00 35.80
N LYS A 21 -59.16 -1.00 35.55
CA LYS A 21 -58.91 0.39 35.95
C LYS A 21 -58.64 0.53 37.45
N ARG A 22 -59.44 -0.14 38.30
CA ARG A 22 -59.26 -0.12 39.75
C ARG A 22 -57.92 -0.76 40.16
N LEU A 23 -57.56 -1.89 39.55
CA LEU A 23 -56.30 -2.59 39.80
C LEU A 23 -55.08 -1.81 39.29
N ALA A 24 -55.23 -1.04 38.21
CA ALA A 24 -54.18 -0.18 37.65
C ALA A 24 -53.86 1.05 38.50
N THR A 25 -54.73 1.40 39.45
CA THR A 25 -54.51 2.46 40.45
C THR A 25 -54.45 1.90 41.87
N PRO A 26 -53.45 1.07 42.21
CA PRO A 26 -53.34 0.55 43.56
C PRO A 26 -52.93 1.66 44.54
N THR A 27 -53.49 1.65 45.75
CA THR A 27 -53.04 2.50 46.87
C THR A 27 -51.68 2.06 47.41
N THR A 28 -51.26 0.81 47.15
CA THR A 28 -49.95 0.29 47.52
C THR A 28 -49.46 -0.71 46.46
N PRO A 29 -48.38 -0.41 45.71
CA PRO A 29 -47.84 -1.32 44.71
C PRO A 29 -47.37 -2.64 45.33
N SER A 30 -47.75 -3.77 44.74
CA SER A 30 -47.28 -5.09 45.19
C SER A 30 -47.17 -6.05 44.01
N ARG A 31 -46.25 -7.01 44.09
CA ARG A 31 -46.09 -8.07 43.08
C ARG A 31 -47.42 -8.79 42.83
N GLY A 32 -48.13 -9.19 43.89
CA GLY A 32 -49.45 -9.82 43.77
C GLY A 32 -50.47 -8.93 43.05
N GLY A 33 -50.47 -7.62 43.35
CA GLY A 33 -51.35 -6.67 42.66
C GLY A 33 -51.05 -6.51 41.16
N TYR A 34 -49.78 -6.54 40.76
CA TYR A 34 -49.39 -6.52 39.34
C TYR A 34 -49.66 -7.86 38.65
N GLU A 35 -49.46 -8.99 39.31
CA GLU A 35 -49.85 -10.32 38.81
C GLU A 35 -51.38 -10.40 38.62
N ASP A 36 -52.17 -9.84 39.54
CA ASP A 36 -53.62 -9.76 39.43
C ASP A 36 -54.07 -8.78 38.33
N LEU A 37 -53.33 -7.68 38.13
CA LEU A 37 -53.56 -6.75 37.03
C LEU A 37 -53.27 -7.39 35.66
N ILE A 38 -52.20 -8.17 35.54
CA ILE A 38 -51.88 -8.95 34.33
C ILE A 38 -52.99 -9.97 34.06
N LYS A 39 -53.43 -10.72 35.08
CA LYS A 39 -54.52 -11.69 34.96
C LYS A 39 -55.84 -11.03 34.57
N ALA A 40 -56.20 -9.90 35.18
CA ALA A 40 -57.44 -9.18 34.90
C ALA A 40 -57.44 -8.58 33.49
N SER A 41 -56.33 -7.96 33.07
CA SER A 41 -56.17 -7.43 31.71
C SER A 41 -56.25 -8.54 30.67
N THR A 42 -55.58 -9.68 30.91
CA THR A 42 -55.60 -10.86 30.03
C THR A 42 -57.01 -11.45 29.94
N ARG A 43 -57.69 -11.67 31.08
CA ARG A 43 -59.07 -12.16 31.12
C ARG A 43 -60.04 -11.24 30.38
N THR A 44 -59.86 -9.93 30.49
CA THR A 44 -60.72 -8.94 29.82
C THR A 44 -60.49 -8.94 28.31
N LEU A 45 -59.23 -9.04 27.87
CA LEU A 45 -58.86 -9.14 26.46
C LEU A 45 -59.40 -10.44 25.83
N ASP A 46 -59.30 -11.57 26.54
CA ASP A 46 -59.71 -12.88 26.04
C ASP A 46 -61.24 -13.07 26.07
N GLY A 47 -61.91 -12.50 27.08
CA GLY A 47 -63.35 -12.66 27.30
C GLY A 47 -64.23 -11.82 26.38
N PHE A 48 -63.71 -10.73 25.82
CA PHE A 48 -64.48 -9.79 24.98
C PHE A 48 -63.69 -9.40 23.73
N LEU A 49 -63.66 -10.32 22.76
CA LEU A 49 -62.92 -10.16 21.49
C LEU A 49 -63.34 -8.92 20.67
N TRP A 50 -64.51 -8.33 20.96
CA TRP A 50 -64.99 -7.13 20.31
C TRP A 50 -64.42 -5.81 20.87
N LEU A 51 -63.69 -5.84 21.99
CA LEU A 51 -63.10 -4.63 22.60
C LEU A 51 -62.06 -3.94 21.70
N GLY A 52 -61.52 -4.64 20.70
CA GLY A 52 -60.59 -4.08 19.71
C GLY A 52 -61.25 -3.42 18.49
N ARG A 53 -62.58 -3.27 18.48
CA ARG A 53 -63.27 -2.58 17.37
C ARG A 53 -63.20 -1.07 17.53
N GLU A 54 -63.01 -0.36 16.41
CA GLU A 54 -63.02 1.10 16.37
C GLU A 54 -64.34 1.72 16.86
N ASP A 55 -65.48 1.06 16.57
CA ASP A 55 -66.83 1.46 17.01
C ASP A 55 -67.00 1.61 18.53
N VAL A 56 -66.08 1.03 19.33
CA VAL A 56 -66.08 1.08 20.80
C VAL A 56 -64.81 1.73 21.36
N GLY A 57 -64.01 2.37 20.51
CA GLY A 57 -62.82 3.14 20.90
C GLY A 57 -61.56 2.32 21.17
N ASP A 58 -61.42 1.12 20.62
CA ASP A 58 -60.27 0.20 20.78
C ASP A 58 -59.75 0.10 22.23
N LEU A 59 -60.60 -0.40 23.12
CA LEU A 59 -60.22 -0.66 24.52
C LEU A 59 -59.15 -1.77 24.64
N ALA A 60 -58.96 -2.60 23.60
CA ALA A 60 -57.96 -3.66 23.60
C ALA A 60 -56.53 -3.13 23.56
N GLY A 61 -56.26 -2.05 22.83
CA GLY A 61 -54.95 -1.40 22.78
C GLY A 61 -54.43 -0.98 24.17
N PRO A 62 -55.15 -0.12 24.92
CA PRO A 62 -54.77 0.29 26.27
C PRO A 62 -54.62 -0.87 27.26
N LEU A 63 -55.48 -1.91 27.17
CA LEU A 63 -55.39 -3.10 28.03
C LEU A 63 -54.10 -3.90 27.79
N LYS A 64 -53.62 -4.00 26.55
CA LYS A 64 -52.32 -4.63 26.22
C LYS A 64 -51.16 -3.83 26.80
N THR A 65 -51.17 -2.50 26.64
CA THR A 65 -50.14 -1.62 27.22
C THR A 65 -50.07 -1.74 28.74
N ILE A 66 -51.22 -1.82 29.42
CA ILE A 66 -51.28 -2.02 30.88
C ILE A 66 -50.66 -3.37 31.28
N ARG A 67 -50.94 -4.44 30.54
CA ARG A 67 -50.36 -5.77 30.79
C ARG A 67 -48.85 -5.77 30.62
N ASP A 68 -48.36 -5.29 29.47
CA ASP A 68 -46.93 -5.33 29.14
C ASP A 68 -46.13 -4.43 30.11
N THR A 69 -46.70 -3.30 30.55
CA THR A 69 -46.08 -2.44 31.58
C THR A 69 -46.03 -3.13 32.95
N ALA A 70 -47.07 -3.87 33.32
CA ALA A 70 -47.10 -4.61 34.58
C ALA A 70 -46.08 -5.75 34.61
N GLU A 71 -45.80 -6.39 33.47
CA GLU A 71 -44.73 -7.40 33.33
C GLU A 71 -43.34 -6.80 33.59
N LEU A 72 -43.02 -5.65 32.99
CA LEU A 72 -41.76 -4.95 33.21
C LEU A 72 -41.56 -4.54 34.69
N ILE A 73 -42.64 -4.17 35.38
CA ILE A 73 -42.59 -3.81 36.81
C ILE A 73 -42.26 -5.04 37.66
N ILE A 74 -42.78 -6.22 37.32
CA ILE A 74 -42.47 -7.47 38.04
C ILE A 74 -40.97 -7.81 37.93
N ASP A 75 -40.38 -7.65 36.75
CA ASP A 75 -38.94 -7.88 36.53
C ASP A 75 -38.08 -6.96 37.42
N GLU A 76 -38.51 -5.71 37.63
CA GLU A 76 -37.81 -4.77 38.50
C GLU A 76 -37.97 -5.11 40.00
N PHE A 77 -39.14 -5.66 40.41
CA PHE A 77 -39.33 -6.21 41.75
C PHE A 77 -38.36 -7.37 42.06
N GLU A 78 -38.02 -8.20 41.07
CA GLU A 78 -37.05 -9.30 41.27
C GLU A 78 -35.63 -8.79 41.49
N LYS A 79 -35.19 -7.76 40.76
CA LYS A 79 -33.87 -7.14 40.96
C LYS A 79 -33.72 -6.54 42.35
N VAL A 80 -34.74 -5.80 42.83
CA VAL A 80 -34.74 -5.20 44.17
C VAL A 80 -34.66 -6.28 45.26
N ARG A 81 -35.31 -7.44 45.06
CA ARG A 81 -35.23 -8.57 46.00
C ARG A 81 -33.82 -9.13 46.14
N VAL A 82 -33.09 -9.26 45.03
CA VAL A 82 -31.71 -9.78 45.01
C VAL A 82 -30.75 -8.84 45.74
N ILE A 83 -30.86 -7.52 45.51
CA ILE A 83 -30.00 -6.54 46.18
C ILE A 83 -30.27 -6.53 47.70
N ARG A 84 -31.55 -6.64 48.11
CA ARG A 84 -31.93 -6.70 49.53
C ARG A 84 -31.41 -7.96 50.23
N ALA A 85 -31.42 -9.11 49.55
CA ALA A 85 -30.85 -10.35 50.08
C ALA A 85 -29.34 -10.22 50.34
N ARG A 86 -28.60 -9.61 49.40
CA ARG A 86 -27.16 -9.35 49.53
C ARG A 86 -26.82 -8.42 50.70
N ALA A 87 -27.64 -7.40 50.94
CA ALA A 87 -27.46 -6.49 52.08
C ALA A 87 -27.67 -7.21 53.43
N VAL A 88 -28.66 -8.09 53.53
CA VAL A 88 -28.93 -8.89 54.73
C VAL A 88 -27.78 -9.88 55.01
N GLU A 89 -27.26 -10.54 53.97
CA GLU A 89 -26.15 -11.49 54.11
C GLU A 89 -24.85 -10.79 54.58
N ALA A 90 -24.51 -9.66 53.98
CA ALA A 90 -23.33 -8.87 54.37
C ALA A 90 -23.40 -8.39 55.83
N LEU A 91 -24.59 -7.97 56.30
CA LEU A 91 -24.81 -7.57 57.68
C LEU A 91 -24.67 -8.76 58.66
N ALA A 92 -25.18 -9.93 58.28
CA ALA A 92 -25.06 -11.15 59.10
C ALA A 92 -23.60 -11.60 59.25
N GLU A 93 -22.80 -11.52 58.17
CA GLU A 93 -21.38 -11.84 58.22
C GLU A 93 -20.59 -10.86 59.10
N ALA A 94 -20.86 -9.56 58.97
CA ALA A 94 -20.22 -8.52 59.78
C ALA A 94 -20.51 -8.70 61.28
N LYS A 95 -21.76 -9.02 61.62
CA LYS A 95 -22.18 -9.34 62.99
C LYS A 95 -21.41 -10.54 63.55
N LYS A 96 -21.29 -11.63 62.77
CA LYS A 96 -20.57 -12.84 63.17
C LYS A 96 -19.09 -12.57 63.45
N LYS A 97 -18.42 -11.77 62.59
CA LYS A 97 -17.01 -11.38 62.79
C LYS A 97 -16.83 -10.56 64.06
N GLN A 98 -17.72 -9.60 64.31
CA GLN A 98 -17.66 -8.78 65.52
C GLN A 98 -17.90 -9.59 66.80
N GLU A 99 -18.87 -10.52 66.80
CA GLU A 99 -19.09 -11.40 67.95
C GLU A 99 -17.87 -12.26 68.27
N ALA A 100 -17.18 -12.76 67.25
CA ALA A 100 -15.93 -13.52 67.43
C ALA A 100 -14.82 -12.64 68.00
N LEU A 101 -14.67 -11.41 67.50
CA LEU A 101 -13.68 -10.45 67.98
C LEU A 101 -13.94 -10.09 69.46
N VAL A 102 -15.16 -9.71 69.81
CA VAL A 102 -15.52 -9.33 71.19
C VAL A 102 -15.27 -10.48 72.17
N ARG A 103 -15.56 -11.74 71.78
CA ARG A 103 -15.27 -12.92 72.62
C ARG A 103 -13.77 -13.14 72.89
N SER A 104 -12.89 -12.68 72.01
CA SER A 104 -11.44 -12.83 72.17
C SER A 104 -10.82 -11.79 73.10
N LEU A 105 -11.55 -10.73 73.44
CA LEU A 105 -11.08 -9.65 74.29
C LEU A 105 -11.13 -10.04 75.77
N LYS A 106 -9.96 -10.29 76.36
CA LYS A 106 -9.80 -10.65 77.78
C LYS A 106 -8.67 -9.85 78.43
N PRO A 107 -8.86 -8.53 78.63
CA PRO A 107 -7.79 -7.63 79.06
C PRO A 107 -7.15 -8.00 80.40
N HIS A 108 -7.91 -8.58 81.33
CA HIS A 108 -7.39 -8.97 82.65
C HIS A 108 -6.41 -10.16 82.64
N GLU A 109 -6.34 -10.93 81.54
CA GLU A 109 -5.42 -12.06 81.41
C GLU A 109 -4.09 -11.66 80.74
N TRP A 110 -3.98 -10.41 80.24
CA TRP A 110 -2.82 -9.95 79.48
C TRP A 110 -1.73 -9.38 80.39
N LYS A 111 -0.48 -9.79 80.14
CA LYS A 111 0.71 -9.40 80.92
C LYS A 111 1.73 -8.57 80.13
N GLU A 112 1.43 -8.29 78.86
CA GLU A 112 2.33 -7.61 77.92
C GLU A 112 1.56 -6.52 77.18
N ALA A 113 2.17 -5.35 77.01
CA ALA A 113 1.54 -4.20 76.35
C ALA A 113 1.11 -4.51 74.90
N ALA A 114 1.87 -5.35 74.19
CA ALA A 114 1.60 -5.70 72.78
C ALA A 114 0.20 -6.31 72.56
N ARG A 115 -0.33 -7.10 73.52
CA ARG A 115 -1.66 -7.73 73.40
C ARG A 115 -2.81 -6.74 73.49
N PHE A 116 -2.66 -5.70 74.33
CA PHE A 116 -3.62 -4.59 74.38
C PHE A 116 -3.67 -3.83 73.06
N MET A 117 -2.51 -3.63 72.43
CA MET A 117 -2.37 -2.91 71.16
C MET A 117 -2.97 -3.67 69.97
N GLU A 118 -2.70 -4.98 69.85
CA GLU A 118 -3.31 -5.84 68.84
C GLU A 118 -4.85 -5.78 68.90
N ALA A 119 -5.40 -5.82 70.11
CA ALA A 119 -6.84 -5.77 70.36
C ALA A 119 -7.49 -4.43 69.96
N LEU A 120 -6.86 -3.30 70.31
CA LEU A 120 -7.33 -1.96 69.92
C LEU A 120 -7.30 -1.77 68.39
N THR A 121 -6.22 -2.21 67.72
CA THR A 121 -6.13 -2.15 66.26
C THR A 121 -7.18 -3.04 65.59
N ALA A 122 -7.44 -4.25 66.09
CA ALA A 122 -8.46 -5.14 65.54
C ALA A 122 -9.88 -4.55 65.66
N LEU A 123 -10.22 -3.94 66.80
CA LEU A 123 -11.50 -3.25 67.01
C LEU A 123 -11.67 -2.02 66.10
N ARG A 124 -10.59 -1.24 65.90
CA ARG A 124 -10.59 -0.10 64.97
C ARG A 124 -10.80 -0.54 63.52
N THR A 125 -10.13 -1.61 63.10
CA THR A 125 -10.29 -2.19 61.75
C THR A 125 -11.71 -2.71 61.52
N GLN A 126 -12.27 -3.45 62.49
CA GLN A 126 -13.65 -3.94 62.41
C GLN A 126 -14.65 -2.77 62.29
N ARG A 127 -14.45 -1.68 63.04
CA ARG A 127 -15.28 -0.48 62.95
C ARG A 127 -15.21 0.18 61.55
N GLY A 128 -14.02 0.25 60.94
CA GLY A 128 -13.86 0.74 59.57
C GLY A 128 -14.57 -0.12 58.51
N GLN A 129 -14.60 -1.44 58.70
CA GLN A 129 -15.35 -2.37 57.84
C GLN A 129 -16.87 -2.19 57.98
N LEU A 130 -17.38 -1.87 59.17
CA LEU A 130 -18.81 -1.58 59.37
C LEU A 130 -19.23 -0.27 58.67
N ILE A 131 -18.36 0.75 58.67
CA ILE A 131 -18.64 2.04 58.01
C ILE A 131 -18.76 1.88 56.49
N THR A 132 -17.89 1.06 55.88
CA THR A 132 -17.92 0.80 54.43
C THR A 132 -19.19 0.07 53.98
N LEU A 133 -19.81 -0.74 54.84
CA LEU A 133 -21.09 -1.40 54.54
C LEU A 133 -22.28 -0.43 54.45
N ARG A 134 -22.14 0.83 54.90
CA ARG A 134 -23.19 1.87 54.77
C ARG A 134 -23.46 2.25 53.31
N GLU A 135 -22.51 2.03 52.41
CA GLU A 135 -22.63 2.38 50.99
C GLU A 135 -23.46 1.35 50.18
N LEU A 136 -23.78 0.18 50.77
CA LEU A 136 -24.61 -0.83 50.14
C LEU A 136 -26.10 -0.43 50.15
N ARG A 137 -26.72 -0.43 48.96
CA ARG A 137 -28.14 -0.10 48.77
C ARG A 137 -29.04 -1.10 49.54
N TYR A 138 -30.01 -0.59 50.29
CA TYR A 138 -30.94 -1.34 51.16
C TYR A 138 -30.34 -1.98 52.43
N MET A 139 -29.18 -1.52 52.91
CA MET A 139 -28.60 -1.91 54.20
C MET A 139 -29.45 -1.45 55.40
N ASP A 140 -29.56 -2.29 56.43
CA ASP A 140 -30.19 -1.90 57.71
C ASP A 140 -29.22 -1.03 58.52
N LEU A 141 -29.32 0.28 58.34
CA LEU A 141 -28.46 1.27 58.98
C LEU A 141 -28.63 1.32 60.50
N ALA A 142 -29.79 0.91 61.04
CA ALA A 142 -30.02 0.90 62.47
C ALA A 142 -29.29 -0.27 63.14
N ALA A 143 -29.40 -1.48 62.55
CA ALA A 143 -28.67 -2.65 63.03
C ALA A 143 -27.15 -2.51 62.85
N LEU A 144 -26.69 -1.91 61.75
CA LEU A 144 -25.28 -1.61 61.51
C LEU A 144 -24.75 -0.54 62.48
N GLY A 145 -25.56 0.48 62.80
CA GLY A 145 -25.24 1.49 63.79
C GLY A 145 -25.06 0.91 65.20
N ALA A 146 -25.94 -0.03 65.61
CA ALA A 146 -25.80 -0.72 66.89
C ALA A 146 -24.52 -1.55 66.99
N LEU A 147 -24.09 -2.19 65.89
CA LEU A 147 -22.81 -2.89 65.82
C LEU A 147 -21.63 -1.93 65.92
N GLU A 148 -21.69 -0.79 65.23
CA GLU A 148 -20.65 0.25 65.33
C GLU A 148 -20.50 0.76 66.78
N GLU A 149 -21.63 1.04 67.44
CA GLU A 149 -21.68 1.51 68.83
C GLU A 149 -21.13 0.45 69.80
N GLN A 150 -21.46 -0.83 69.61
CA GLN A 150 -20.89 -1.91 70.42
C GLN A 150 -19.36 -2.03 70.24
N ALA A 151 -18.85 -1.90 69.01
CA ALA A 151 -17.41 -1.94 68.76
C ALA A 151 -16.69 -0.74 69.40
N ALA A 152 -17.30 0.44 69.39
CA ALA A 152 -16.78 1.63 70.06
C ALA A 152 -16.74 1.43 71.60
N ASN A 153 -17.81 0.91 72.19
CA ASN A 153 -17.87 0.63 73.62
C ASN A 153 -16.82 -0.40 74.09
N GLU A 154 -16.58 -1.46 73.31
CA GLU A 154 -15.52 -2.43 73.63
C GLU A 154 -14.11 -1.82 73.44
N TYR A 155 -13.93 -0.95 72.44
CA TYR A 155 -12.68 -0.19 72.27
C TYR A 155 -12.38 0.68 73.50
N ASP A 156 -13.38 1.39 74.03
CA ASP A 156 -13.22 2.23 75.22
C ASP A 156 -12.88 1.42 76.48
N LYS A 157 -13.44 0.21 76.63
CA LYS A 157 -13.11 -0.70 77.74
C LYS A 157 -11.66 -1.18 77.68
N ILE A 158 -11.19 -1.62 76.51
CA ILE A 158 -9.80 -2.08 76.33
C ILE A 158 -8.83 -0.92 76.48
N SER A 159 -9.20 0.26 75.97
CA SER A 159 -8.48 1.52 76.14
C SER A 159 -8.21 1.82 77.62
N ARG A 160 -9.25 1.78 78.48
CA ARG A 160 -9.10 1.98 79.93
C ARG A 160 -8.23 0.93 80.61
N ALA A 161 -8.39 -0.35 80.26
CA ALA A 161 -7.57 -1.43 80.81
C ALA A 161 -6.08 -1.30 80.41
N THR A 162 -5.81 -0.74 79.21
CA THR A 162 -4.45 -0.47 78.74
C THR A 162 -3.77 0.62 79.58
N VAL A 163 -4.51 1.66 79.94
CA VAL A 163 -4.01 2.73 80.83
C VAL A 163 -3.68 2.17 82.21
N GLU A 164 -4.55 1.34 82.78
CA GLU A 164 -4.34 0.72 84.09
C GLU A 164 -3.08 -0.18 84.11
N PHE A 165 -2.81 -0.92 83.03
CA PHE A 165 -1.60 -1.72 82.87
C PHE A 165 -0.32 -0.88 82.79
N LEU A 166 -0.34 0.23 82.02
CA LEU A 166 0.83 1.09 81.79
C LEU A 166 1.23 1.95 83.00
N LEU A 167 0.34 2.15 83.97
CA LEU A 167 0.67 2.85 85.22
C LEU A 167 1.58 2.03 86.16
N ASN A 168 1.68 0.71 85.96
CA ASN A 168 2.56 -0.15 86.75
C ASN A 168 4.07 0.14 86.43
N PRO A 169 4.92 0.48 87.42
CA PRO A 169 6.34 0.79 87.21
C PRO A 169 7.14 -0.32 86.50
N ALA A 170 6.75 -1.58 86.66
CA ALA A 170 7.45 -2.72 86.05
C ALA A 170 7.08 -2.96 84.57
N ALA A 171 6.10 -2.24 84.01
CA ALA A 171 5.54 -2.52 82.69
C ALA A 171 6.52 -2.25 81.52
N LEU A 172 7.44 -1.29 81.67
CA LEU A 172 8.41 -0.89 80.63
C LEU A 172 9.86 -1.30 80.93
N GLU A 173 10.13 -1.90 82.09
CA GLU A 173 11.48 -2.34 82.51
C GLU A 173 12.12 -3.37 81.56
N PRO A 174 11.37 -4.34 80.97
CA PRO A 174 11.93 -5.29 80.00
C PRO A 174 12.47 -4.62 78.73
N VAL A 175 11.80 -3.56 78.26
CA VAL A 175 12.20 -2.80 77.07
C VAL A 175 13.48 -2.00 77.35
N GLY A 176 13.59 -1.42 78.55
CA GLY A 176 14.80 -0.72 78.99
C GLY A 176 16.05 -1.61 79.04
N LYS A 177 15.92 -2.87 79.49
CA LYS A 177 17.03 -3.84 79.54
C LYS A 177 17.47 -4.32 78.15
N ASP A 178 16.55 -4.47 77.19
CA ASP A 178 16.88 -4.87 75.82
C ASP A 178 17.70 -3.76 75.11
N ILE A 179 17.36 -2.49 75.35
CA ILE A 179 18.09 -1.32 74.80
C ILE A 179 19.54 -1.25 75.31
N GLU A 180 19.79 -1.52 76.59
CA GLU A 180 21.16 -1.50 77.15
C GLU A 180 22.03 -2.65 76.61
N GLN A 181 21.44 -3.83 76.40
CA GLN A 181 22.16 -4.95 75.78
C GLN A 181 22.49 -4.70 74.31
N LEU A 182 21.61 -4.01 73.59
CA LEU A 182 21.87 -3.57 72.20
C LEU A 182 23.02 -2.57 72.15
N HIS A 183 23.09 -1.61 73.08
CA HIS A 183 24.15 -0.61 73.13
C HIS A 183 25.55 -1.23 73.25
N ALA A 184 25.74 -2.16 74.19
CA ALA A 184 27.02 -2.83 74.41
C ALA A 184 27.48 -3.67 73.21
N LYS A 185 26.53 -4.31 72.49
CA LYS A 185 26.84 -5.08 71.28
C LYS A 185 27.28 -4.19 70.12
N ILE A 186 26.71 -2.99 70.00
CA ILE A 186 27.00 -2.04 68.92
C ILE A 186 28.42 -1.48 69.03
N GLU A 187 28.94 -1.23 70.25
CA GLU A 187 30.31 -0.71 70.43
C GLU A 187 31.41 -1.72 70.07
N ALA A 188 31.14 -3.03 70.18
CA ALA A 188 32.13 -4.08 69.96
C ALA A 188 32.24 -4.58 68.50
N VAL A 189 31.34 -4.16 67.60
CA VAL A 189 31.24 -4.70 66.24
C VAL A 189 32.37 -4.19 65.32
N GLN A 190 32.90 -5.12 64.51
CA GLN A 190 33.95 -4.85 63.51
C GLN A 190 33.54 -5.15 62.05
N LYS A 191 32.42 -5.84 61.79
CA LYS A 191 31.95 -6.23 60.45
C LYS A 191 30.62 -5.59 60.08
N GLY A 192 30.47 -5.13 58.82
CA GLY A 192 29.26 -4.44 58.36
C GLY A 192 27.99 -5.30 58.35
N SER A 193 28.12 -6.62 58.14
CA SER A 193 26.99 -7.56 58.14
C SER A 193 26.31 -7.71 59.51
N GLU A 194 27.06 -7.56 60.60
CA GLU A 194 26.56 -7.67 61.97
C GLU A 194 25.89 -6.36 62.43
N LEU A 195 26.32 -5.21 61.89
CA LEU A 195 25.73 -3.90 62.12
C LEU A 195 24.28 -3.81 61.62
N LYS A 196 23.97 -4.40 60.46
CA LYS A 196 22.62 -4.34 59.85
C LYS A 196 21.57 -5.09 60.67
N ALA A 197 21.95 -6.22 61.28
CA ALA A 197 21.06 -6.98 62.16
C ALA A 197 20.78 -6.24 63.48
N LEU A 198 21.78 -5.52 64.02
CA LEU A 198 21.62 -4.69 65.21
C LEU A 198 20.81 -3.43 64.91
N GLU A 199 20.97 -2.82 63.72
CA GLU A 199 20.17 -1.67 63.26
C GLU A 199 18.68 -2.03 63.15
N ALA A 200 18.35 -3.12 62.47
CA ALA A 200 16.97 -3.59 62.36
C ALA A 200 16.34 -3.85 63.74
N ARG A 201 17.12 -4.38 64.69
CA ARG A 201 16.62 -4.64 66.04
C ARG A 201 16.42 -3.36 66.86
N VAL A 202 17.28 -2.35 66.70
CA VAL A 202 17.12 -1.02 67.32
C VAL A 202 15.89 -0.31 66.75
N ASP A 203 15.62 -0.44 65.45
CA ASP A 203 14.44 0.15 64.82
C ASP A 203 13.13 -0.57 65.14
N GLU A 204 13.16 -1.90 65.27
CA GLU A 204 12.00 -2.69 65.74
C GLU A 204 11.58 -2.27 67.16
N VAL A 205 12.55 -2.08 68.06
CA VAL A 205 12.29 -1.59 69.43
C VAL A 205 11.77 -0.14 69.40
N GLY A 206 12.29 0.71 68.50
CA GLY A 206 11.82 2.09 68.31
C GLY A 206 10.39 2.18 67.78
N ALA A 207 10.05 1.41 66.74
CA ALA A 207 8.70 1.38 66.18
C ALA A 207 7.68 0.86 67.22
N GLY A 208 8.08 -0.11 68.04
CA GLY A 208 7.27 -0.57 69.17
C GLY A 208 6.99 0.52 70.21
N LEU A 209 7.96 1.39 70.50
CA LEU A 209 7.81 2.56 71.37
C LEU A 209 6.95 3.67 70.74
N ASP A 210 7.07 3.91 69.43
CA ASP A 210 6.29 4.91 68.69
C ASP A 210 4.80 4.57 68.69
N VAL A 211 4.48 3.31 68.39
CA VAL A 211 3.10 2.78 68.43
C VAL A 211 2.51 2.89 69.85
N LEU A 212 3.33 2.66 70.89
CA LEU A 212 2.91 2.77 72.28
C LEU A 212 2.69 4.24 72.68
N SER A 213 3.49 5.17 72.17
CA SER A 213 3.34 6.62 72.38
C SER A 213 2.09 7.18 71.67
N GLU A 214 1.86 6.80 70.41
CA GLU A 214 0.68 7.25 69.62
C GLU A 214 -0.63 6.77 70.23
N VAL A 215 -0.69 5.52 70.71
CA VAL A 215 -1.89 5.03 71.36
C VAL A 215 -2.10 5.72 72.70
N VAL A 216 -1.07 5.94 73.53
CA VAL A 216 -1.21 6.75 74.77
C VAL A 216 -1.67 8.18 74.48
N ALA A 217 -1.27 8.77 73.35
CA ALA A 217 -1.72 10.10 72.93
C ALA A 217 -3.20 10.14 72.50
N GLY A 218 -3.73 9.03 71.97
CA GLY A 218 -5.11 8.88 71.51
C GLY A 218 -6.10 8.31 72.55
N LEU A 219 -5.64 7.84 73.72
CA LEU A 219 -6.50 7.36 74.81
C LEU A 219 -7.18 8.54 75.51
N ALA A 220 -8.51 8.47 75.68
CA ALA A 220 -9.26 9.41 76.51
C ALA A 220 -9.04 9.05 77.99
N VAL A 221 -8.05 9.67 78.63
CA VAL A 221 -7.74 9.51 80.06
C VAL A 221 -8.38 10.66 80.83
N ASP A 222 -9.29 10.36 81.75
CA ASP A 222 -9.99 11.38 82.56
C ASP A 222 -9.05 12.07 83.59
N ASP A 223 -7.91 11.47 83.92
CA ASP A 223 -6.87 12.03 84.81
C ASP A 223 -5.61 12.45 84.03
N ALA A 224 -5.42 13.76 83.86
CA ALA A 224 -4.27 14.35 83.17
C ALA A 224 -2.92 14.04 83.86
N THR A 225 -2.94 13.72 85.15
CA THR A 225 -1.75 13.39 85.94
C THR A 225 -1.19 12.03 85.53
N ALA A 226 -2.06 11.02 85.46
CA ALA A 226 -1.72 9.66 85.04
C ALA A 226 -1.16 9.60 83.61
N ARG A 227 -1.72 10.41 82.70
CA ARG A 227 -1.23 10.54 81.32
C ARG A 227 0.19 11.12 81.28
N THR A 228 0.48 12.12 82.11
CA THR A 228 1.80 12.76 82.17
C THR A 228 2.86 11.78 82.70
N GLU A 229 2.53 10.99 83.73
CA GLU A 229 3.45 10.00 84.31
C GLU A 229 3.80 8.86 83.33
N ILE A 230 2.83 8.38 82.53
CA ILE A 230 3.08 7.38 81.49
C ILE A 230 4.00 7.96 80.40
N LEU A 231 3.77 9.21 79.98
CA LEU A 231 4.56 9.87 78.94
C LEU A 231 5.99 10.16 79.39
N GLU A 232 6.22 10.57 80.65
CA GLU A 232 7.57 10.78 81.19
C GLU A 232 8.39 9.48 81.22
N ARG A 233 7.78 8.36 81.65
CA ARG A 233 8.45 7.04 81.66
C ARG A 233 8.78 6.54 80.27
N ILE A 234 7.89 6.74 79.29
CA ILE A 234 8.18 6.46 77.88
C ILE A 234 9.32 7.34 77.38
N GLY A 235 9.32 8.63 77.74
CA GLY A 235 10.38 9.59 77.40
C GLY A 235 11.77 9.18 77.90
N GLU A 236 11.88 8.63 79.11
CA GLU A 236 13.16 8.12 79.63
C GLU A 236 13.70 6.92 78.81
N VAL A 237 12.82 6.03 78.35
CA VAL A 237 13.20 4.88 77.51
C VAL A 237 13.61 5.36 76.10
N TYR A 238 12.93 6.35 75.53
CA TYR A 238 13.33 7.01 74.28
C TYR A 238 14.73 7.65 74.37
N ALA A 239 15.03 8.32 75.49
CA ALA A 239 16.33 8.95 75.68
C ALA A 239 17.48 7.93 75.66
N ARG A 240 17.25 6.71 76.18
CA ARG A 240 18.24 5.61 76.09
C ARG A 240 18.36 5.10 74.66
N LEU A 241 17.24 4.82 73.98
CA LEU A 241 17.24 4.33 72.59
C LEU A 241 17.93 5.31 71.63
N ASN A 242 17.70 6.61 71.79
CA ASN A 242 18.30 7.64 70.94
C ASN A 242 19.83 7.74 71.11
N ARG A 243 20.38 7.48 72.31
CA ARG A 243 21.84 7.34 72.49
C ARG A 243 22.39 6.14 71.74
N VAL A 244 21.69 5.00 71.77
CA VAL A 244 22.10 3.80 71.04
C VAL A 244 22.11 4.03 69.52
N ARG A 245 21.07 4.70 68.99
CA ARG A 245 21.00 5.10 67.58
C ARG A 245 22.17 5.99 67.15
N ALA A 246 22.57 6.94 67.98
CA ALA A 246 23.70 7.82 67.68
C ALA A 246 25.05 7.07 67.65
N THR A 247 25.28 6.15 68.60
CA THR A 247 26.49 5.30 68.62
C THR A 247 26.55 4.36 67.41
N LEU A 248 25.41 3.78 67.02
CA LEU A 248 25.28 2.93 65.84
C LEU A 248 25.63 3.66 64.54
N ALA A 249 25.08 4.87 64.35
CA ALA A 249 25.29 5.67 63.15
C ALA A 249 26.77 6.04 62.92
N ASN A 250 27.48 6.42 63.98
CA ASN A 250 28.91 6.74 63.90
C ASN A 250 29.76 5.49 63.56
N ARG A 251 29.42 4.33 64.11
CA ARG A 251 30.15 3.08 63.85
C ARG A 251 29.87 2.52 62.45
N LYS A 252 28.65 2.66 61.95
CA LYS A 252 28.23 2.28 60.59
C LYS A 252 29.03 3.03 59.52
N LYS A 253 29.21 4.35 59.69
CA LYS A 253 29.96 5.20 58.74
C LYS A 253 31.45 4.82 58.61
N GLU A 254 32.07 4.41 59.71
CA GLU A 254 33.49 4.03 59.76
C GLU A 254 33.77 2.68 59.06
N VAL A 255 32.84 1.72 59.16
CA VAL A 255 32.99 0.35 58.60
C VAL A 255 32.62 0.29 57.11
N LEU A 256 31.53 0.95 56.68
CA LEU A 256 31.04 0.88 55.29
C LEU A 256 31.96 1.56 54.26
N THR A 257 32.65 2.64 54.64
CA THR A 257 33.53 3.40 53.73
C THR A 257 34.75 2.57 53.28
N ARG A 258 35.16 1.56 54.06
CA ARG A 258 36.35 0.74 53.77
C ARG A 258 36.05 -0.52 52.93
N GLU A 259 34.82 -1.04 52.98
CA GLU A 259 34.40 -2.26 52.26
C GLU A 259 33.74 -1.97 50.89
N GLY A 260 33.03 -0.84 50.73
CA GLY A 260 32.17 -0.57 49.56
C GLY A 260 32.86 -0.36 48.21
N ARG A 261 34.12 0.11 48.18
CA ARG A 261 34.80 0.50 46.92
C ARG A 261 35.11 -0.66 45.97
N ALA A 262 35.57 -1.80 46.50
CA ALA A 262 35.94 -2.95 45.66
C ALA A 262 34.71 -3.71 45.16
N GLU A 263 33.64 -3.74 45.96
CA GLU A 263 32.39 -4.43 45.61
C GLU A 263 31.59 -3.67 44.55
N PHE A 264 31.53 -2.33 44.62
CA PHE A 264 30.87 -1.50 43.62
C PHE A 264 31.48 -1.69 42.23
N ALA A 265 32.81 -1.64 42.11
CA ALA A 265 33.51 -1.79 40.83
C ALA A 265 33.20 -3.14 40.14
N ALA A 266 33.13 -4.24 40.90
CA ALA A 266 32.81 -5.56 40.36
C ALA A 266 31.33 -5.68 39.92
N GLN A 267 30.39 -5.16 40.73
CA GLN A 267 28.96 -5.20 40.43
C GLN A 267 28.58 -4.28 39.25
N PHE A 268 29.18 -3.09 39.16
CA PHE A 268 28.94 -2.14 38.08
C PHE A 268 29.45 -2.65 36.71
N ALA A 269 30.57 -3.38 36.71
CA ALA A 269 31.08 -4.06 35.52
C ALA A 269 30.15 -5.18 35.03
N LEU A 270 29.61 -6.00 35.95
CA LEU A 270 28.64 -7.06 35.62
C LEU A 270 27.31 -6.49 35.10
N PHE A 271 26.85 -5.37 35.66
CA PHE A 271 25.66 -4.66 35.18
C PHE A 271 25.86 -4.18 33.73
N SER A 272 27.01 -3.55 33.45
CA SER A 272 27.34 -3.08 32.10
C SER A 272 27.37 -4.22 31.08
N GLN A 273 27.89 -5.40 31.44
CA GLN A 273 27.86 -6.59 30.58
C GLN A 273 26.44 -7.11 30.36
N SER A 274 25.58 -7.05 31.39
CA SER A 274 24.18 -7.45 31.32
C SER A 274 23.38 -6.55 30.38
N VAL A 275 23.64 -5.23 30.39
CA VAL A 275 23.06 -4.26 29.44
C VAL A 275 23.39 -4.63 28.00
N THR A 276 24.67 -4.92 27.70
CA THR A 276 25.09 -5.30 26.34
C THR A 276 24.42 -6.60 25.88
N SER A 277 24.35 -7.60 26.76
CA SER A 277 23.68 -8.87 26.45
C SER A 277 22.18 -8.68 26.19
N ALA A 278 21.51 -7.87 27.01
CA ALA A 278 20.08 -7.62 26.89
C ALA A 278 19.74 -6.82 25.60
N LEU A 279 20.57 -5.85 25.21
CA LEU A 279 20.44 -5.14 23.93
C LEU A 279 20.59 -6.08 22.72
N GLY A 280 21.45 -7.10 22.82
CA GLY A 280 21.61 -8.12 21.78
C GLY A 280 20.44 -9.10 21.68
N GLN A 281 19.74 -9.36 22.79
CA GLN A 281 18.60 -10.29 22.85
C GLN A 281 17.25 -9.61 22.54
N ALA A 282 17.16 -8.28 22.65
CA ALA A 282 15.95 -7.54 22.35
C ALA A 282 15.75 -7.39 20.83
N THR A 283 15.05 -8.35 20.22
CA THR A 283 14.73 -8.37 18.79
C THR A 283 13.36 -7.78 18.44
N THR A 284 12.56 -7.38 19.43
CA THR A 284 11.27 -6.69 19.22
C THR A 284 11.16 -5.45 20.11
N PRO A 285 10.34 -4.44 19.72
CA PRO A 285 10.11 -3.25 20.55
C PRO A 285 9.63 -3.58 21.96
N GLU A 286 8.77 -4.59 22.10
CA GLU A 286 8.21 -5.04 23.37
C GLU A 286 9.29 -5.74 24.22
N ALA A 287 10.21 -6.47 23.58
CA ALA A 287 11.37 -7.06 24.25
C ALA A 287 12.36 -5.98 24.73
N CYS A 288 12.50 -4.85 24.00
CA CYS A 288 13.28 -3.71 24.47
C CYS A 288 12.70 -3.14 25.77
N ASP A 289 11.38 -2.94 25.84
CA ASP A 289 10.72 -2.42 27.04
C ASP A 289 10.86 -3.40 28.22
N ALA A 290 10.63 -4.69 28.00
CA ALA A 290 10.75 -5.71 29.04
C ALA A 290 12.17 -5.82 29.61
N GLN A 291 13.19 -5.78 28.75
CA GLN A 291 14.59 -5.81 29.18
C GLN A 291 15.01 -4.50 29.87
N LEU A 292 14.54 -3.36 29.36
CA LEU A 292 14.77 -2.05 29.99
C LEU A 292 14.19 -2.03 31.41
N SER A 293 12.93 -2.43 31.61
CA SER A 293 12.32 -2.50 32.94
C SER A 293 13.11 -3.42 33.89
N ARG A 294 13.57 -4.57 33.39
CA ARG A 294 14.40 -5.49 34.20
C ARG A 294 15.73 -4.88 34.61
N LEU A 295 16.42 -4.21 33.69
CA LEU A 295 17.70 -3.55 33.97
C LEU A 295 17.54 -2.33 34.88
N MET A 296 16.43 -1.60 34.78
CA MET A 296 16.13 -0.49 35.69
C MET A 296 15.96 -0.98 37.13
N VAL A 297 15.26 -2.10 37.35
CA VAL A 297 15.16 -2.72 38.69
C VAL A 297 16.55 -3.12 39.22
N GLN A 298 17.41 -3.72 38.38
CA GLN A 298 18.78 -4.06 38.78
C GLN A 298 19.63 -2.83 39.10
N LEU A 299 19.40 -1.71 38.40
CA LEU A 299 20.09 -0.47 38.67
C LEU A 299 19.58 0.20 39.96
N GLU A 300 18.27 0.16 40.22
CA GLU A 300 17.65 0.59 41.48
C GLU A 300 18.18 -0.25 42.67
N GLU A 301 18.38 -1.55 42.48
CA GLU A 301 19.03 -2.42 43.48
C GLU A 301 20.48 -1.98 43.77
N LEU A 302 21.23 -1.56 42.75
CA LEU A 302 22.58 -1.01 42.93
C LEU A 302 22.54 0.38 43.61
N GLU A 303 21.61 1.26 43.24
CA GLU A 303 21.37 2.55 43.87
C GLU A 303 20.98 2.40 45.35
N ALA A 304 20.08 1.47 45.68
CA ALA A 304 19.70 1.19 47.07
C ALA A 304 20.86 0.60 47.89
N ARG A 305 21.78 -0.12 47.25
CA ARG A 305 22.91 -0.79 47.91
C ARG A 305 24.11 0.12 48.15
N PHE A 306 24.38 1.05 47.24
CA PHE A 306 25.57 1.93 47.28
C PHE A 306 25.24 3.42 47.42
N GLY A 307 23.95 3.80 47.48
CA GLY A 307 23.49 5.19 47.51
C GLY A 307 23.83 6.00 48.77
N GLU A 308 24.32 5.34 49.82
CA GLU A 308 24.89 6.03 51.00
C GLU A 308 26.32 6.56 50.75
N LEU A 309 26.95 6.19 49.63
CA LEU A 309 28.30 6.63 49.24
C LEU A 309 28.20 7.72 48.16
N GLU A 310 28.36 8.99 48.56
CA GLU A 310 28.25 10.16 47.67
C GLU A 310 29.14 10.07 46.41
N GLU A 311 30.25 9.33 46.46
CA GLU A 311 31.18 9.17 45.34
C GLU A 311 30.64 8.33 44.16
N PHE A 312 29.60 7.52 44.34
CA PHE A 312 29.07 6.61 43.30
C PHE A 312 27.72 7.02 42.69
N ILE A 313 27.05 8.03 43.27
CA ILE A 313 25.73 8.49 42.82
C ILE A 313 25.78 9.03 41.39
N GLY A 314 26.86 9.75 41.03
CA GLY A 314 27.05 10.28 39.68
C GLY A 314 27.17 9.19 38.61
N ASP A 315 27.96 8.15 38.88
CA ASP A 315 28.20 7.04 37.95
C ASP A 315 26.93 6.22 37.68
N LEU A 316 26.11 5.97 38.71
CA LEU A 316 24.83 5.27 38.57
C LEU A 316 23.80 6.09 37.78
N ALA A 317 23.71 7.40 38.04
CA ALA A 317 22.82 8.30 37.33
C ALA A 317 23.17 8.37 35.83
N GLN A 318 24.47 8.50 35.50
CA GLN A 318 24.94 8.47 34.12
C GLN A 318 24.61 7.13 33.46
N LYS A 319 24.83 6.00 34.15
CA LYS A 319 24.52 4.68 33.59
C LYS A 319 23.04 4.48 33.31
N ARG A 320 22.16 5.04 34.15
CA ARG A 320 20.70 5.00 33.93
C ARG A 320 20.31 5.66 32.62
N GLU A 321 20.85 6.84 32.37
CA GLU A 321 20.61 7.61 31.14
C GLU A 321 21.14 6.85 29.91
N GLU A 322 22.37 6.34 29.97
CA GLU A 322 22.96 5.53 28.89
C GLU A 322 22.12 4.30 28.53
N VAL A 323 21.61 3.57 29.53
CA VAL A 323 20.76 2.38 29.30
C VAL A 323 19.43 2.78 28.67
N TYR A 324 18.80 3.85 29.18
CA TYR A 324 17.54 4.35 28.64
C TYR A 324 17.67 4.80 27.18
N GLU A 325 18.72 5.58 26.86
CA GLU A 325 18.99 6.04 25.49
C GLU A 325 19.27 4.87 24.54
N ALA A 326 20.09 3.91 24.95
CA ALA A 326 20.44 2.76 24.12
C ALA A 326 19.22 1.88 23.78
N PHE A 327 18.35 1.59 24.75
CA PHE A 327 17.12 0.83 24.51
C PHE A 327 16.08 1.62 23.73
N SER A 328 15.99 2.93 23.95
CA SER A 328 15.11 3.81 23.16
C SER A 328 15.53 3.86 21.69
N ALA A 329 16.83 4.01 21.41
CA ALA A 329 17.38 4.00 20.07
C ALA A 329 17.18 2.63 19.38
N LYS A 330 17.43 1.52 20.08
CA LYS A 330 17.19 0.16 19.56
C LYS A 330 15.72 -0.09 19.25
N LYS A 331 14.82 0.35 20.14
CA LYS A 331 13.37 0.27 19.95
C LYS A 331 12.93 1.05 18.72
N GLN A 332 13.42 2.28 18.56
CA GLN A 332 13.12 3.11 17.39
C GLN A 332 13.60 2.42 16.09
N GLN A 333 14.81 1.87 16.08
CA GLN A 333 15.32 1.13 14.92
C GLN A 333 14.40 -0.05 14.54
N LEU A 334 13.96 -0.84 15.53
CA LEU A 334 13.08 -1.99 15.30
C LEU A 334 11.67 -1.58 14.83
N LEU A 335 11.15 -0.44 15.32
CA LEU A 335 9.90 0.14 14.85
C LEU A 335 10.01 0.61 13.39
N ASP A 336 11.09 1.29 13.03
CA ASP A 336 11.34 1.74 11.66
C ASP A 336 11.47 0.55 10.69
N GLU A 337 12.18 -0.52 11.09
CA GLU A 337 12.29 -1.76 10.31
C GLU A 337 10.93 -2.44 10.11
N ARG A 338 10.12 -2.53 11.16
CA ARG A 338 8.75 -3.07 11.12
C ARG A 338 7.86 -2.27 10.18
N GLN A 339 7.92 -0.93 10.27
CA GLN A 339 7.14 -0.03 9.42
C GLN A 339 7.56 -0.10 7.95
N ARG A 340 8.86 -0.19 7.65
CA ARG A 340 9.35 -0.38 6.27
C ARG A 340 8.89 -1.72 5.68
N ARG A 341 8.90 -2.80 6.46
CA ARG A 341 8.38 -4.11 6.02
C ARG A 341 6.89 -4.04 5.73
N ALA A 342 6.10 -3.45 6.63
CA ALA A 342 4.67 -3.27 6.44
C ALA A 342 4.37 -2.45 5.17
N ALA A 343 5.04 -1.32 4.96
CA ALA A 343 4.89 -0.50 3.76
C ALA A 343 5.22 -1.26 2.46
N GLY A 344 6.25 -2.12 2.48
CA GLY A 344 6.59 -3.00 1.37
C GLY A 344 5.50 -4.03 1.06
N LEU A 345 4.88 -4.62 2.10
CA LEU A 345 3.76 -5.56 1.95
C LEU A 345 2.50 -4.86 1.42
N VAL A 346 2.18 -3.66 1.90
CA VAL A 346 1.06 -2.84 1.39
C VAL A 346 1.25 -2.54 -0.09
N THR A 347 2.44 -2.08 -0.48
CA THR A 347 2.74 -1.79 -1.90
C THR A 347 2.60 -3.03 -2.78
N ALA A 348 3.01 -4.20 -2.30
CA ALA A 348 2.83 -5.45 -3.01
C ALA A 348 1.34 -5.85 -3.10
N ALA A 349 0.58 -5.67 -2.02
CA ALA A 349 -0.84 -5.96 -1.97
C ALA A 349 -1.65 -5.07 -2.93
N ASP A 350 -1.40 -3.75 -2.96
CA ASP A 350 -2.09 -2.83 -3.87
C ASP A 350 -1.85 -3.20 -5.34
N ARG A 351 -0.62 -3.58 -5.72
CA ARG A 351 -0.32 -4.06 -7.08
C ARG A 351 -1.07 -5.33 -7.45
N ILE A 352 -1.16 -6.29 -6.53
CA ILE A 352 -1.93 -7.53 -6.76
C ILE A 352 -3.43 -7.21 -6.83
N LEU A 353 -3.94 -6.32 -5.98
CA LEU A 353 -5.33 -5.86 -6.02
C LEU A 353 -5.70 -5.24 -7.37
N GLU A 354 -4.84 -4.41 -7.95
CA GLU A 354 -5.07 -3.89 -9.31
C GLU A 354 -5.16 -4.99 -10.36
N GLY A 355 -4.28 -6.01 -10.26
CA GLY A 355 -4.30 -7.18 -11.12
C GLY A 355 -5.58 -8.01 -10.95
N VAL A 356 -6.01 -8.19 -9.69
CA VAL A 356 -7.24 -8.90 -9.32
C VAL A 356 -8.46 -8.17 -9.90
N ALA A 357 -8.54 -6.85 -9.76
CA ALA A 357 -9.63 -6.04 -10.30
C ALA A 357 -9.67 -6.12 -11.84
N ARG A 358 -8.52 -6.09 -12.53
CA ARG A 358 -8.45 -6.26 -13.99
C ARG A 358 -8.90 -7.65 -14.43
N ARG A 359 -8.38 -8.70 -13.77
CA ARG A 359 -8.71 -10.10 -14.11
C ARG A 359 -10.19 -10.40 -13.84
N ALA A 360 -10.74 -9.92 -12.73
CA ALA A 360 -12.13 -10.15 -12.36
C ALA A 360 -13.13 -9.64 -13.43
N ARG A 361 -12.78 -8.57 -14.18
CA ARG A 361 -13.61 -8.04 -15.28
C ARG A 361 -13.65 -8.92 -16.53
N THR A 362 -12.74 -9.88 -16.66
CA THR A 362 -12.63 -10.76 -17.83
C THR A 362 -13.50 -12.01 -17.75
N PHE A 363 -14.12 -12.27 -16.61
CA PHE A 363 -15.04 -13.39 -16.47
C PHE A 363 -16.39 -13.06 -17.10
N ASP A 364 -17.05 -14.11 -17.59
CA ASP A 364 -18.35 -14.06 -18.27
C ASP A 364 -19.42 -14.87 -17.53
N ASP A 365 -19.05 -15.53 -16.43
CA ASP A 365 -19.92 -16.40 -15.64
C ASP A 365 -19.67 -16.21 -14.13
N ALA A 366 -20.76 -16.27 -13.34
CA ALA A 366 -20.74 -15.94 -11.92
C ALA A 366 -20.09 -17.04 -11.08
N ASP A 367 -20.29 -18.31 -11.45
CA ASP A 367 -19.74 -19.46 -10.72
C ASP A 367 -18.22 -19.53 -10.91
N THR A 368 -17.74 -19.33 -12.13
CA THR A 368 -16.30 -19.25 -12.44
C THR A 368 -15.62 -18.06 -11.74
N LEU A 369 -16.26 -16.88 -11.71
CA LEU A 369 -15.75 -15.73 -10.97
C LEU A 369 -15.64 -16.02 -9.46
N ASN A 370 -16.66 -16.63 -8.87
CA ASN A 370 -16.66 -17.01 -7.45
C ASN A 370 -15.61 -18.07 -7.13
N ALA A 371 -15.48 -19.10 -7.96
CA ALA A 371 -14.46 -20.14 -7.82
C ALA A 371 -13.04 -19.56 -7.91
N TRP A 372 -12.83 -18.59 -8.81
CA TRP A 372 -11.57 -17.87 -8.94
C TRP A 372 -11.23 -17.06 -7.69
N PHE A 373 -12.17 -16.26 -7.15
CA PHE A 373 -11.96 -15.55 -5.87
C PHE A 373 -11.78 -16.48 -4.66
N ALA A 374 -12.23 -17.73 -4.74
CA ALA A 374 -12.04 -18.71 -3.68
C ALA A 374 -10.63 -19.32 -3.69
N SER A 375 -10.07 -19.59 -4.88
CA SER A 375 -8.95 -20.53 -5.05
C SER A 375 -7.75 -20.03 -5.86
N ASP A 376 -7.83 -18.87 -6.51
CA ASP A 376 -6.74 -18.36 -7.35
C ASP A 376 -5.51 -17.92 -6.54
N ALA A 377 -4.33 -18.15 -7.10
CA ALA A 377 -3.05 -17.85 -6.45
C ALA A 377 -2.86 -16.36 -6.13
N MET A 378 -3.37 -15.43 -6.94
CA MET A 378 -3.29 -13.99 -6.64
C MET A 378 -4.13 -13.62 -5.43
N VAL A 379 -5.33 -14.21 -5.32
CA VAL A 379 -6.25 -13.95 -4.22
C VAL A 379 -5.77 -14.60 -2.91
N LEU A 380 -5.24 -15.83 -3.00
CA LEU A 380 -4.61 -16.49 -1.86
C LEU A 380 -3.38 -15.71 -1.37
N LYS A 381 -2.56 -15.19 -2.29
CA LYS A 381 -1.41 -14.36 -1.95
C LYS A 381 -1.82 -13.05 -1.27
N LEU A 382 -2.94 -12.44 -1.66
CA LEU A 382 -3.47 -11.27 -0.94
C LEU A 382 -3.90 -11.61 0.48
N ARG A 383 -4.55 -12.75 0.70
CA ARG A 383 -4.90 -13.22 2.06
C ARG A 383 -3.67 -13.47 2.92
N ASP A 384 -2.63 -14.09 2.36
CA ASP A 384 -1.33 -14.28 3.03
C ASP A 384 -0.65 -12.93 3.36
N LEU A 385 -0.72 -11.93 2.48
CA LEU A 385 -0.20 -10.59 2.78
C LEU A 385 -0.97 -9.90 3.92
N VAL A 386 -2.29 -10.08 3.99
CA VAL A 386 -3.13 -9.58 5.10
C VAL A 386 -2.74 -10.25 6.41
N GLU A 387 -2.56 -11.58 6.42
CA GLU A 387 -2.09 -12.32 7.60
C GLU A 387 -0.73 -11.83 8.07
N ARG A 388 0.24 -11.66 7.15
CA ARG A 388 1.58 -11.15 7.48
C ARG A 388 1.57 -9.72 8.03
N LEU A 389 0.67 -8.85 7.55
CA LEU A 389 0.49 -7.51 8.11
C LEU A 389 -0.08 -7.58 9.53
N GLY A 390 -1.03 -8.50 9.78
CA GLY A 390 -1.53 -8.80 11.12
C GLY A 390 -0.46 -9.33 12.07
N ASP A 391 0.41 -10.23 11.60
CA ASP A 391 1.57 -10.74 12.37
C ASP A 391 2.58 -9.65 12.71
N LEU A 392 2.73 -8.65 11.82
CA LEU A 392 3.48 -7.43 12.07
C LEU A 392 2.68 -6.40 12.89
N GLY A 393 1.51 -6.74 13.42
CA GLY A 393 0.62 -5.89 14.21
C GLY A 393 0.18 -4.59 13.53
N ASP A 394 0.22 -4.54 12.19
CA ASP A 394 -0.34 -3.45 11.39
C ASP A 394 -1.76 -3.80 10.94
N ASN A 395 -2.65 -3.91 11.93
CA ASN A 395 -4.03 -4.36 11.73
C ASN A 395 -4.83 -3.39 10.86
N VAL A 396 -4.50 -2.10 10.88
CA VAL A 396 -5.20 -1.07 10.10
C VAL A 396 -5.02 -1.34 8.60
N HIS A 397 -3.78 -1.52 8.14
CA HIS A 397 -3.54 -1.83 6.73
C HIS A 397 -4.01 -3.23 6.35
N ALA A 398 -3.92 -4.21 7.27
CA ALA A 398 -4.48 -5.55 7.04
C ALA A 398 -6.00 -5.49 6.77
N GLU A 399 -6.75 -4.76 7.59
CA GLU A 399 -8.19 -4.55 7.40
C GLU A 399 -8.50 -3.76 6.13
N GLU A 400 -7.70 -2.75 5.80
CA GLU A 400 -7.86 -1.97 4.57
C GLU A 400 -7.74 -2.85 3.32
N ILE A 401 -6.69 -3.67 3.22
CA ILE A 401 -6.47 -4.57 2.08
C ILE A 401 -7.56 -5.65 2.00
N ALA A 402 -7.96 -6.23 3.14
CA ALA A 402 -9.06 -7.19 3.19
C ALA A 402 -10.39 -6.55 2.73
N GLY A 403 -10.66 -5.31 3.14
CA GLY A 403 -11.79 -4.50 2.70
C GLY A 403 -11.76 -4.26 1.19
N LYS A 404 -10.62 -3.81 0.64
CA LYS A 404 -10.44 -3.61 -0.80
C LYS A 404 -10.68 -4.89 -1.60
N LEU A 405 -10.21 -6.04 -1.12
CA LEU A 405 -10.45 -7.34 -1.78
C LEU A 405 -11.94 -7.71 -1.79
N LYS A 406 -12.64 -7.48 -0.67
CA LYS A 406 -14.09 -7.71 -0.58
C LYS A 406 -14.86 -6.81 -1.54
N THR A 407 -14.51 -5.52 -1.60
CA THR A 407 -15.09 -4.55 -2.54
C THR A 407 -14.84 -4.96 -3.99
N ALA A 408 -13.61 -5.36 -4.33
CA ALA A 408 -13.28 -5.82 -5.67
C ALA A 408 -14.12 -7.02 -6.12
N ARG A 409 -14.42 -7.95 -5.22
CA ARG A 409 -15.33 -9.08 -5.50
C ARG A 409 -16.77 -8.62 -5.75
N GLN A 410 -17.29 -7.77 -4.88
CA GLN A 410 -18.67 -7.26 -5.01
C GLN A 410 -18.84 -6.44 -6.30
N ASP A 411 -17.87 -5.59 -6.62
CA ASP A 411 -17.85 -4.82 -7.86
C ASP A 411 -17.77 -5.70 -9.10
N ALA A 412 -16.94 -6.75 -9.08
CA ALA A 412 -16.83 -7.69 -10.18
C ALA A 412 -18.14 -8.45 -10.44
N GLN A 413 -18.81 -8.92 -9.39
CA GLN A 413 -20.11 -9.60 -9.51
C GLN A 413 -21.18 -8.67 -10.09
N ARG A 414 -21.24 -7.42 -9.61
CA ARG A 414 -22.18 -6.41 -10.11
C ARG A 414 -21.93 -6.09 -11.58
N LEU A 415 -20.68 -5.82 -11.95
CA LEU A 415 -20.29 -5.56 -13.33
C LEU A 415 -20.62 -6.73 -14.25
N LEU A 416 -20.40 -7.96 -13.79
CA LEU A 416 -20.74 -9.17 -14.55
C LEU A 416 -22.26 -9.31 -14.76
N ARG A 417 -23.08 -9.03 -13.75
CA ARG A 417 -24.54 -9.02 -13.91
C ARG A 417 -24.97 -7.97 -14.94
N ASP A 418 -24.44 -6.75 -14.81
CA ASP A 418 -24.76 -5.67 -15.75
C ASP A 418 -24.35 -6.03 -17.19
N LYS A 419 -23.20 -6.71 -17.32
CA LYS A 419 -22.69 -7.24 -18.59
C LYS A 419 -23.63 -8.26 -19.20
N LEU A 420 -24.11 -9.24 -18.43
CA LEU A 420 -25.01 -10.30 -18.91
C LEU A 420 -26.38 -9.76 -19.35
N ASP A 421 -26.88 -8.70 -18.69
CA ASP A 421 -28.21 -8.16 -18.97
C ASP A 421 -28.23 -7.16 -20.14
N LEU A 422 -27.16 -6.36 -20.30
CA LEU A 422 -27.13 -5.25 -21.25
C LEU A 422 -26.39 -5.57 -22.55
N PHE A 423 -25.47 -6.54 -22.56
CA PHE A 423 -24.63 -6.82 -23.72
C PHE A 423 -25.15 -7.99 -24.56
N GLU A 424 -25.05 -7.84 -25.88
CA GLU A 424 -25.38 -8.84 -26.89
C GLU A 424 -24.12 -9.20 -27.69
N ASP A 425 -24.15 -10.30 -28.47
CA ASP A 425 -23.11 -10.71 -29.42
C ASP A 425 -21.66 -10.68 -28.87
N GLY A 426 -21.43 -11.37 -27.75
CA GLY A 426 -20.07 -11.52 -27.20
C GLY A 426 -19.44 -10.20 -26.73
N GLN A 427 -20.26 -9.27 -26.22
CA GLN A 427 -19.87 -7.99 -25.61
C GLN A 427 -19.46 -6.88 -26.58
N ALA A 428 -19.61 -7.09 -27.88
CA ALA A 428 -19.37 -6.06 -28.88
C ALA A 428 -20.52 -5.05 -28.96
N ILE A 429 -21.73 -5.43 -28.55
CA ILE A 429 -22.95 -4.63 -28.65
C ILE A 429 -23.58 -4.46 -27.27
N ILE A 430 -24.03 -3.25 -26.94
CA ILE A 430 -24.84 -2.95 -25.76
C ILE A 430 -26.23 -2.45 -26.18
N ARG A 431 -27.27 -2.92 -25.48
CA ARG A 431 -28.66 -2.52 -25.66
C ARG A 431 -29.07 -1.50 -24.60
N LEU A 432 -29.40 -0.28 -25.02
CA LEU A 432 -29.97 0.76 -24.16
C LEU A 432 -31.42 1.03 -24.63
N GLY A 433 -32.39 0.44 -23.92
CA GLY A 433 -33.78 0.40 -24.35
C GLY A 433 -33.95 -0.37 -25.66
N ARG A 434 -34.44 0.29 -26.72
CA ARG A 434 -34.60 -0.30 -28.06
C ARG A 434 -33.37 -0.15 -28.97
N GLN A 435 -32.41 0.69 -28.57
CA GLN A 435 -31.26 1.04 -29.40
C GLN A 435 -30.06 0.13 -29.05
N ARG A 436 -29.25 -0.19 -30.07
CA ARG A 436 -28.03 -0.98 -29.94
C ARG A 436 -26.82 -0.11 -30.24
N PHE A 437 -25.71 -0.31 -29.54
CA PHE A 437 -24.47 0.46 -29.73
C PHE A 437 -23.27 -0.47 -29.76
N GLY A 438 -22.31 -0.19 -30.65
CA GLY A 438 -20.99 -0.83 -30.58
C GLY A 438 -20.21 -0.34 -29.36
N VAL A 439 -19.53 -1.22 -28.66
CA VAL A 439 -18.75 -0.90 -27.45
C VAL A 439 -17.26 -0.84 -27.80
N ASN A 440 -16.55 0.15 -27.27
CA ASN A 440 -15.09 0.17 -27.38
C ASN A 440 -14.48 -0.66 -26.23
N ALA A 441 -13.84 -1.78 -26.56
CA ALA A 441 -13.17 -2.64 -25.59
C ALA A 441 -11.69 -2.26 -25.35
N GLN A 442 -11.13 -1.31 -26.13
CA GLN A 442 -9.75 -0.87 -25.95
C GLN A 442 -9.61 0.01 -24.70
N ALA A 443 -8.64 -0.33 -23.85
CA ALA A 443 -8.28 0.51 -22.71
C ALA A 443 -7.73 1.86 -23.19
N LEU A 444 -8.09 2.93 -22.48
CA LEU A 444 -7.57 4.28 -22.72
C LEU A 444 -6.13 4.37 -22.20
N GLU A 445 -5.16 4.25 -23.09
CA GLU A 445 -3.73 4.24 -22.78
C GLU A 445 -2.99 5.29 -23.59
N LEU A 446 -2.05 5.97 -22.93
CA LEU A 446 -1.17 6.93 -23.57
C LEU A 446 0.08 6.20 -24.08
N THR A 447 0.29 6.28 -25.39
CA THR A 447 1.42 5.64 -26.05
C THR A 447 2.17 6.65 -26.90
N ILE A 448 3.37 6.28 -27.34
CA ILE A 448 4.12 7.05 -28.33
C ILE A 448 4.15 6.23 -29.60
N VAL A 449 3.67 6.82 -30.69
CA VAL A 449 3.54 6.19 -32.01
C VAL A 449 4.27 7.03 -33.07
N PRO A 450 4.80 6.39 -34.13
CA PRO A 450 5.35 7.11 -35.26
C PRO A 450 4.24 7.84 -36.01
N ARG A 451 4.46 9.13 -36.34
CA ARG A 451 3.54 9.94 -37.15
C ARG A 451 4.32 10.90 -38.04
N GLY A 452 4.24 10.69 -39.36
CA GLY A 452 5.08 11.40 -40.32
C GLY A 452 6.56 11.01 -40.15
N GLU A 453 7.45 12.00 -40.04
CA GLU A 453 8.88 11.78 -39.80
C GLU A 453 9.29 11.75 -38.31
N GLY A 454 8.35 12.01 -37.40
CA GLY A 454 8.59 12.13 -35.96
C GLY A 454 7.73 11.19 -35.12
N MET A 455 7.78 11.38 -33.81
CA MET A 455 6.99 10.64 -32.82
C MET A 455 5.91 11.55 -32.22
N ALA A 456 4.74 10.98 -31.95
CA ALA A 456 3.63 11.68 -31.32
C ALA A 456 3.09 10.86 -30.15
N PHE A 457 2.67 11.55 -29.09
CA PHE A 457 1.78 10.96 -28.09
C PHE A 457 0.45 10.64 -28.75
N HIS A 458 -0.11 9.49 -28.44
CA HIS A 458 -1.40 9.04 -28.92
C HIS A 458 -2.19 8.42 -27.78
N LEU A 459 -3.45 8.83 -27.65
CA LEU A 459 -4.37 8.24 -26.69
C LEU A 459 -5.27 7.24 -27.43
N THR A 460 -5.10 5.97 -27.10
CA THR A 460 -5.76 4.85 -27.80
C THR A 460 -7.29 5.00 -27.80
N GLY A 461 -7.94 4.63 -28.91
CA GLY A 461 -9.39 4.75 -29.07
C GLY A 461 -9.92 6.17 -29.33
N THR A 462 -9.06 7.19 -29.38
CA THR A 462 -9.41 8.58 -29.71
C THR A 462 -8.63 9.08 -30.92
N ASP A 463 -8.97 10.25 -31.46
CA ASP A 463 -8.20 10.91 -32.52
C ASP A 463 -7.01 11.74 -31.97
N TYR A 464 -6.80 11.76 -30.64
CA TYR A 464 -5.80 12.57 -29.98
C TYR A 464 -4.39 12.21 -30.43
N HIS A 465 -3.67 13.20 -30.96
CA HIS A 465 -2.25 13.08 -31.25
C HIS A 465 -1.49 14.38 -31.01
N GLN A 466 -0.40 14.30 -30.25
CA GLN A 466 0.44 15.44 -29.92
C GLN A 466 1.89 15.16 -30.31
N ALA A 467 2.43 15.93 -31.25
CA ALA A 467 3.82 15.78 -31.68
C ALA A 467 4.80 16.07 -30.53
N ILE A 468 5.85 15.25 -30.42
CA ILE A 468 6.91 15.43 -29.44
C ILE A 468 7.97 16.35 -30.04
N GLY A 469 7.89 17.64 -29.72
CA GLY A 469 8.78 18.69 -30.25
C GLY A 469 10.07 18.90 -29.44
N ASP A 470 10.64 17.83 -28.89
CA ASP A 470 11.78 17.92 -27.97
C ASP A 470 13.11 17.53 -28.66
N GLU A 471 14.11 18.39 -28.59
CA GLU A 471 15.43 18.17 -29.22
C GLU A 471 16.19 16.97 -28.63
N GLU A 472 16.08 16.75 -27.31
CA GLU A 472 16.68 15.59 -26.62
C GLU A 472 16.05 14.28 -27.12
N PHE A 473 14.73 14.28 -27.32
CA PHE A 473 14.02 13.12 -27.86
C PHE A 473 14.34 12.89 -29.35
N ALA A 474 14.42 13.95 -30.15
CA ALA A 474 14.78 13.88 -31.57
C ALA A 474 16.19 13.32 -31.80
N ALA A 475 17.14 13.59 -30.90
CA ALA A 475 18.50 13.05 -30.95
C ALA A 475 18.57 11.51 -30.79
N THR A 476 17.47 10.84 -30.47
CA THR A 476 17.38 9.37 -30.31
C THR A 476 16.75 8.65 -31.50
N ARG A 477 16.60 9.32 -32.65
CA ARG A 477 15.91 8.78 -33.85
C ARG A 477 16.46 7.44 -34.33
N ASP A 478 17.77 7.20 -34.20
CA ASP A 478 18.44 5.94 -34.56
C ASP A 478 18.06 4.73 -33.68
N LEU A 479 17.34 4.98 -32.58
CA LEU A 479 16.94 3.97 -31.59
C LEU A 479 15.43 3.66 -31.62
N TRP A 480 14.63 4.43 -32.35
CA TRP A 480 13.16 4.30 -32.32
C TRP A 480 12.66 2.94 -32.84
N ASP A 481 13.35 2.39 -33.85
CA ASP A 481 13.00 1.10 -34.46
C ASP A 481 13.65 -0.10 -33.73
N GLN A 482 14.38 0.14 -32.63
CA GLN A 482 15.06 -0.93 -31.89
C GLN A 482 14.11 -1.54 -30.83
N PRO A 483 13.65 -2.79 -31.01
CA PRO A 483 12.65 -3.38 -30.12
C PRO A 483 13.24 -3.78 -28.75
N LEU A 484 14.47 -4.29 -28.73
CA LEU A 484 15.14 -4.83 -27.55
C LEU A 484 16.52 -4.21 -27.37
N ILE A 485 16.99 -4.14 -26.12
CA ILE A 485 18.33 -3.66 -25.78
C ILE A 485 19.44 -4.61 -26.27
N SER A 486 19.12 -5.89 -26.46
CA SER A 486 20.02 -6.99 -26.81
C SER A 486 20.10 -7.29 -28.31
N GLU A 487 19.29 -6.62 -29.14
CA GLU A 487 19.15 -6.96 -30.55
C GLU A 487 19.11 -5.72 -31.45
N THR A 488 19.84 -5.79 -32.57
CA THR A 488 19.73 -4.86 -33.70
C THR A 488 19.90 -5.65 -34.99
N LYS A 489 19.71 -5.01 -36.16
CA LYS A 489 20.00 -5.65 -37.47
C LYS A 489 21.39 -6.30 -37.52
N ASP A 490 22.35 -5.70 -36.81
CA ASP A 490 23.74 -6.13 -36.80
C ASP A 490 24.12 -6.94 -35.57
N VAL A 491 23.27 -7.13 -34.56
CA VAL A 491 23.62 -7.80 -33.29
C VAL A 491 22.52 -8.78 -32.92
N TYR A 492 22.85 -10.07 -32.94
CA TYR A 492 21.93 -11.11 -32.49
C TYR A 492 21.90 -11.23 -30.96
N ARG A 493 20.74 -11.48 -30.35
CA ARG A 493 20.58 -11.65 -28.89
C ARG A 493 21.55 -12.67 -28.29
N ALA A 494 21.73 -13.82 -28.94
CA ALA A 494 22.64 -14.84 -28.42
C ALA A 494 24.12 -14.43 -28.53
N GLU A 495 24.50 -13.68 -29.58
CA GLU A 495 25.84 -13.08 -29.68
C GLU A 495 26.06 -12.09 -28.54
N TYR A 496 25.07 -11.23 -28.25
CA TYR A 496 25.15 -10.27 -27.17
C TYR A 496 25.23 -10.93 -25.78
N LEU A 497 24.44 -11.99 -25.53
CA LEU A 497 24.50 -12.76 -24.29
C LEU A 497 25.87 -13.41 -24.10
N ALA A 498 26.42 -14.04 -25.15
CA ALA A 498 27.76 -14.62 -25.12
C ALA A 498 28.84 -13.55 -24.85
N ALA A 499 28.74 -12.39 -25.51
CA ALA A 499 29.65 -11.26 -25.29
C ALA A 499 29.60 -10.75 -23.86
N GLN A 500 28.40 -10.62 -23.28
CA GLN A 500 28.22 -10.17 -21.91
C GLN A 500 28.85 -11.13 -20.89
N VAL A 501 28.72 -12.45 -21.09
CA VAL A 501 29.38 -13.45 -20.23
C VAL A 501 30.90 -13.30 -20.32
N MET A 502 31.44 -13.16 -21.53
CA MET A 502 32.87 -13.02 -21.77
C MET A 502 33.46 -11.71 -21.23
N PHE A 503 32.87 -10.56 -21.59
CA PHE A 503 33.36 -9.24 -21.19
C PHE A 503 33.32 -9.02 -19.67
N ARG A 504 32.31 -9.55 -18.98
CA ARG A 504 32.25 -9.50 -17.52
C ARG A 504 33.40 -10.30 -16.90
N ALA A 505 33.65 -11.51 -17.42
CA ALA A 505 34.78 -12.31 -16.98
C ALA A 505 36.14 -11.63 -17.20
N GLU A 506 36.31 -10.92 -18.32
CA GLU A 506 37.51 -10.13 -18.61
C GLU A 506 37.67 -8.90 -17.69
N ARG A 507 36.56 -8.25 -17.31
CA ARG A 507 36.54 -7.12 -16.39
C ARG A 507 36.68 -7.52 -14.91
N GLY A 508 36.74 -8.83 -14.61
CA GLY A 508 36.76 -9.35 -13.25
C GLY A 508 35.42 -9.25 -12.53
N GLU A 509 34.33 -9.11 -13.29
CA GLU A 509 32.96 -9.03 -12.78
C GLU A 509 32.28 -10.40 -12.95
N GLY A 510 31.84 -11.03 -11.85
CA GLY A 510 31.22 -12.35 -11.93
C GLY A 510 32.23 -13.48 -12.02
N ARG A 511 32.00 -14.47 -12.91
CA ARG A 511 32.90 -15.62 -13.07
C ARG A 511 34.17 -15.21 -13.82
N SER A 512 35.32 -15.64 -13.35
CA SER A 512 36.60 -15.41 -14.02
C SER A 512 36.70 -16.20 -15.33
N LEU A 513 37.58 -15.77 -16.24
CA LEU A 513 37.86 -16.48 -17.50
C LEU A 513 38.34 -17.92 -17.24
N GLY A 514 39.09 -18.14 -16.16
CA GLY A 514 39.53 -19.47 -15.72
C GLY A 514 38.35 -20.38 -15.33
N GLU A 515 37.33 -19.83 -14.67
CA GLU A 515 36.09 -20.55 -14.32
C GLU A 515 35.22 -20.83 -15.55
N LEU A 516 35.20 -19.93 -16.54
CA LEU A 516 34.53 -20.19 -17.82
C LEU A 516 35.22 -21.33 -18.59
N HIS A 517 36.56 -21.35 -18.63
CA HIS A 517 37.31 -22.46 -19.20
C HIS A 517 37.11 -23.78 -18.44
N ALA A 518 36.95 -23.73 -17.11
CA ALA A 518 36.58 -24.91 -16.32
C ALA A 518 35.16 -25.39 -16.66
N ALA A 519 34.18 -24.48 -16.72
CA ALA A 519 32.81 -24.80 -17.08
C ALA A 519 32.70 -25.37 -18.51
N LEU A 520 33.54 -24.91 -19.43
CA LEU A 520 33.65 -25.48 -20.78
C LEU A 520 34.16 -26.93 -20.73
N ARG A 521 35.23 -27.21 -19.98
CA ARG A 521 35.76 -28.58 -19.82
C ARG A 521 34.76 -29.53 -19.17
N ASP A 522 33.98 -29.02 -18.21
CA ASP A 522 32.99 -29.80 -17.46
C ASP A 522 31.63 -29.94 -18.18
N GLY A 523 31.48 -29.34 -19.37
CA GLY A 523 30.20 -29.36 -20.12
C GLY A 523 29.08 -28.54 -19.47
N LYS A 524 29.39 -27.60 -18.58
CA LYS A 524 28.43 -26.79 -17.80
C LYS A 524 28.19 -25.40 -18.36
N LEU A 525 28.73 -25.08 -19.54
CA LEU A 525 28.64 -23.73 -20.12
C LEU A 525 27.19 -23.25 -20.32
N LEU A 526 26.29 -24.17 -20.69
CA LEU A 526 24.86 -23.87 -20.84
C LEU A 526 24.20 -23.45 -19.51
N GLU A 527 24.60 -24.04 -18.38
CA GLU A 527 24.09 -23.64 -17.06
C GLU A 527 24.52 -22.21 -16.71
N VAL A 528 25.76 -21.86 -17.04
CA VAL A 528 26.31 -20.50 -16.83
C VAL A 528 25.53 -19.47 -17.65
N VAL A 529 25.31 -19.75 -18.92
CA VAL A 529 24.59 -18.85 -19.82
C VAL A 529 23.12 -18.72 -19.42
N ARG A 530 22.48 -19.82 -18.96
CA ARG A 530 21.11 -19.79 -18.43
C ARG A 530 20.97 -18.91 -17.20
N GLU A 531 21.92 -19.03 -16.26
CA GLU A 531 21.95 -18.20 -15.06
C GLU A 531 22.06 -16.70 -15.43
N GLU A 532 22.93 -16.37 -16.39
CA GLU A 532 23.09 -14.99 -16.85
C GLU A 532 21.88 -14.46 -17.64
N ALA A 533 21.24 -15.29 -18.46
CA ALA A 533 20.00 -14.92 -19.14
C ALA A 533 18.85 -14.65 -18.14
N GLN A 534 18.74 -15.44 -17.08
CA GLN A 534 17.72 -15.26 -16.04
C GLN A 534 17.91 -13.96 -15.25
N ARG A 535 19.15 -13.55 -15.01
CA ARG A 535 19.47 -12.26 -14.36
C ARG A 535 19.07 -11.06 -15.23
N ARG A 536 18.89 -11.26 -16.53
CA ARG A 536 18.66 -10.23 -17.57
C ARG A 536 17.30 -10.39 -18.24
N TYR A 537 16.26 -10.52 -17.42
CA TYR A 537 14.90 -10.79 -17.89
C TYR A 537 14.33 -9.68 -18.79
N ASP A 538 14.84 -8.46 -18.70
CA ASP A 538 14.45 -7.30 -19.51
C ASP A 538 15.12 -7.27 -20.91
N GLU A 539 16.04 -8.19 -21.18
CA GLU A 539 16.78 -8.27 -22.44
C GLU A 539 16.14 -9.24 -23.46
N GLY A 540 14.99 -9.87 -23.16
CA GLY A 540 14.17 -10.60 -24.15
C GLY A 540 14.72 -11.96 -24.61
N TYR A 541 15.31 -12.74 -23.70
CA TYR A 541 15.85 -14.07 -23.99
C TYR A 541 14.80 -15.19 -23.85
N ASP A 542 14.53 -15.89 -24.97
CA ASP A 542 13.77 -17.15 -24.96
C ASP A 542 14.64 -18.33 -24.53
N ARG A 543 14.23 -19.00 -23.44
CA ARG A 543 14.89 -20.20 -22.90
C ARG A 543 14.77 -21.37 -23.87
N GLY A 544 15.86 -22.11 -24.07
CA GLY A 544 15.99 -23.19 -25.03
C GLY A 544 16.41 -22.73 -26.43
N VAL A 545 16.37 -21.42 -26.72
CA VAL A 545 16.79 -20.84 -28.01
C VAL A 545 18.05 -20.02 -27.79
N HIS A 546 17.94 -18.89 -27.09
CA HIS A 546 19.02 -17.92 -26.99
C HIS A 546 20.14 -18.37 -26.03
N ASP A 547 19.79 -19.07 -24.95
CA ASP A 547 20.77 -19.65 -24.02
C ASP A 547 21.57 -20.79 -24.67
N ALA A 548 20.90 -21.63 -25.46
CA ALA A 548 21.52 -22.71 -26.21
C ALA A 548 22.47 -22.18 -27.30
N ASP A 549 22.01 -21.20 -28.09
CA ASP A 549 22.81 -20.56 -29.12
C ASP A 549 23.99 -19.78 -28.53
N ALA A 550 23.77 -19.05 -27.43
CA ALA A 550 24.82 -18.28 -26.76
C ALA A 550 25.89 -19.19 -26.14
N ALA A 551 25.52 -20.36 -25.61
CA ALA A 551 26.47 -21.34 -25.12
C ALA A 551 27.37 -21.88 -26.25
N ARG A 552 26.80 -22.18 -27.43
CA ARG A 552 27.56 -22.62 -28.61
C ARG A 552 28.50 -21.53 -29.14
N ILE A 553 28.03 -20.28 -29.16
CA ILE A 553 28.84 -19.12 -29.56
C ILE A 553 29.99 -18.94 -28.55
N LEU A 554 29.68 -18.95 -27.25
CA LEU A 554 30.66 -18.78 -26.18
C LEU A 554 31.71 -19.90 -26.16
N GLU A 555 31.34 -21.15 -26.42
CA GLU A 555 32.28 -22.26 -26.57
C GLU A 555 33.36 -21.93 -27.62
N LYS A 556 32.93 -21.50 -28.81
CA LYS A 556 33.85 -21.18 -29.90
C LYS A 556 34.66 -19.91 -29.60
N LEU A 557 34.07 -18.92 -28.93
CA LEU A 557 34.79 -17.73 -28.48
C LEU A 557 35.90 -18.05 -27.49
N LEU A 558 35.63 -18.85 -26.46
CA LEU A 558 36.63 -19.24 -25.46
C LEU A 558 37.78 -20.06 -26.09
N ALA A 559 37.45 -20.95 -27.04
CA ALA A 559 38.48 -21.71 -27.77
C ALA A 559 39.39 -20.79 -28.62
N MET A 560 38.81 -19.79 -29.29
CA MET A 560 39.59 -18.81 -30.05
C MET A 560 40.38 -17.88 -29.13
N GLU A 561 39.78 -17.37 -28.05
CA GLU A 561 40.44 -16.48 -27.08
C GLU A 561 41.71 -17.11 -26.50
N ALA A 562 41.63 -18.39 -26.10
CA ALA A 562 42.75 -19.10 -25.50
C ALA A 562 43.99 -19.22 -26.40
N THR A 563 43.82 -19.11 -27.73
CA THR A 563 44.90 -19.32 -28.70
C THR A 563 45.22 -18.08 -29.53
N ALA A 564 44.27 -17.15 -29.72
CA ALA A 564 44.39 -16.02 -30.64
C ALA A 564 45.52 -15.05 -30.25
N GLY A 565 45.81 -14.87 -28.96
CA GLY A 565 46.80 -13.90 -28.51
C GLY A 565 46.48 -12.50 -29.07
N LEU A 566 47.39 -11.91 -29.84
CA LEU A 566 47.20 -10.60 -30.46
C LEU A 566 46.35 -10.63 -31.74
N LEU A 567 45.96 -11.81 -32.25
CA LEU A 567 44.98 -11.94 -33.33
C LEU A 567 43.55 -11.53 -32.91
N ARG A 568 43.33 -11.26 -31.62
CA ARG A 568 42.10 -10.62 -31.12
C ARG A 568 41.90 -9.19 -31.65
N PHE A 569 42.97 -8.54 -32.12
CA PHE A 569 42.89 -7.25 -32.80
C PHE A 569 42.65 -7.45 -34.30
N GLY A 570 41.79 -6.61 -34.88
CA GLY A 570 41.43 -6.74 -36.29
C GLY A 570 42.62 -6.59 -37.25
N PRO A 571 42.58 -7.23 -38.44
CA PRO A 571 43.64 -7.15 -39.44
C PRO A 571 44.02 -5.72 -39.83
N GLY A 572 43.05 -4.81 -39.93
CA GLY A 572 43.28 -3.39 -40.26
C GLY A 572 44.14 -2.66 -39.22
N PRO A 573 43.72 -2.56 -37.94
CA PRO A 573 44.55 -1.97 -36.88
C PRO A 573 45.95 -2.57 -36.75
N ARG A 574 46.09 -3.90 -36.89
CA ARG A 574 47.39 -4.57 -36.88
C ARG A 574 48.26 -4.17 -38.06
N ALA A 575 47.70 -4.22 -39.27
CA ALA A 575 48.36 -3.80 -40.51
C ALA A 575 48.81 -2.34 -40.45
N SER A 576 47.96 -1.43 -39.98
CA SER A 576 48.29 -0.02 -39.85
C SER A 576 49.38 0.25 -38.82
N ALA A 577 49.32 -0.42 -37.66
CA ALA A 577 50.36 -0.30 -36.64
C ALA A 577 51.71 -0.83 -37.13
N GLN A 578 51.71 -1.96 -37.85
CA GLN A 578 52.92 -2.55 -38.44
C GLN A 578 53.49 -1.66 -39.55
N ALA A 579 52.66 -1.12 -40.44
CA ALA A 579 53.08 -0.18 -41.47
C ALA A 579 53.67 1.10 -40.86
N PHE A 580 53.00 1.69 -39.86
CA PHE A 580 53.51 2.83 -39.10
C PHE A 580 54.86 2.52 -38.47
N TRP A 581 54.98 1.37 -37.80
CA TRP A 581 56.21 0.96 -37.13
C TRP A 581 57.36 0.72 -38.10
N ALA A 582 57.10 0.23 -39.31
CA ALA A 582 58.10 0.08 -40.36
C ALA A 582 58.66 1.43 -40.83
N THR A 583 57.88 2.50 -40.76
CA THR A 583 58.27 3.87 -41.17
C THR A 583 58.68 4.79 -40.03
N ALA A 584 58.45 4.39 -38.78
CA ALA A 584 58.71 5.23 -37.62
C ALA A 584 60.21 5.58 -37.50
N ASP A 585 60.49 6.83 -37.11
CA ASP A 585 61.88 7.25 -36.89
C ASP A 585 62.57 6.42 -35.81
N GLU A 586 63.90 6.31 -35.90
CA GLU A 586 64.68 5.46 -35.00
C GLU A 586 64.59 5.92 -33.54
N ALA A 587 64.43 7.22 -33.27
CA ALA A 587 64.34 7.75 -31.92
C ALA A 587 63.01 7.35 -31.25
N LEU A 588 61.89 7.41 -31.97
CA LEU A 588 60.58 6.94 -31.53
C LEU A 588 60.60 5.44 -31.29
N ARG A 589 61.14 4.64 -32.22
CA ARG A 589 61.24 3.18 -32.08
C ARG A 589 62.04 2.78 -30.85
N GLN A 590 63.21 3.37 -30.63
CA GLN A 590 64.04 3.07 -29.46
C GLN A 590 63.38 3.47 -28.15
N ARG A 591 62.74 4.64 -28.10
CA ARG A 591 62.03 5.12 -26.90
C ARG A 591 60.85 4.21 -26.58
N ALA A 592 59.99 3.94 -27.56
CA ALA A 592 58.80 3.11 -27.38
C ALA A 592 59.17 1.65 -27.02
N ARG A 593 60.21 1.07 -27.63
CA ARG A 593 60.73 -0.26 -27.26
C ARG A 593 61.22 -0.31 -25.81
N ARG A 594 62.04 0.67 -25.39
CA ARG A 594 62.59 0.71 -24.03
C ARG A 594 61.49 0.87 -22.99
N THR A 595 60.57 1.80 -23.21
CA THR A 595 59.43 2.05 -22.32
C THR A 595 58.50 0.84 -22.28
N GLY A 596 58.13 0.30 -23.44
CA GLY A 596 57.30 -0.90 -23.56
C GLY A 596 57.87 -2.10 -22.81
N ALA A 597 59.15 -2.46 -23.05
CA ALA A 597 59.78 -3.59 -22.38
C ALA A 597 59.86 -3.40 -20.86
N SER A 598 60.11 -2.17 -20.39
CA SER A 598 60.11 -1.85 -18.95
C SER A 598 58.71 -1.98 -18.35
N LEU A 599 57.70 -1.46 -19.03
CA LEU A 599 56.30 -1.57 -18.61
C LEU A 599 55.79 -3.01 -18.68
N GLY A 600 56.27 -3.83 -19.62
CA GLY A 600 55.94 -5.25 -19.72
C GLY A 600 56.50 -6.07 -18.55
N ARG A 601 57.72 -5.76 -18.08
CA ARG A 601 58.28 -6.34 -16.84
C ARG A 601 57.49 -5.88 -15.61
N LEU A 602 57.15 -4.60 -15.55
CA LEU A 602 56.34 -4.04 -14.47
C LEU A 602 54.96 -4.70 -14.43
N ALA A 603 54.29 -4.82 -15.58
CA ALA A 603 52.96 -5.42 -15.71
C ALA A 603 52.93 -6.89 -15.28
N ARG A 604 53.99 -7.66 -15.54
CA ARG A 604 54.11 -9.05 -15.09
C ARG A 604 54.37 -9.19 -13.59
N THR A 605 54.99 -8.18 -12.98
CA THR A 605 55.34 -8.21 -11.55
C THR A 605 54.22 -7.67 -10.67
N PHE A 606 53.56 -6.60 -11.10
CA PHE A 606 52.61 -5.83 -10.28
C PHE A 606 51.24 -5.63 -10.94
N GLY A 607 51.00 -6.21 -12.12
CA GLY A 607 49.81 -5.94 -12.91
C GLY A 607 49.90 -4.65 -13.74
N ARG A 608 48.94 -4.44 -14.64
CA ARG A 608 48.93 -3.31 -15.59
C ARG A 608 48.71 -1.99 -14.84
N THR A 609 49.60 -1.01 -15.05
CA THR A 609 49.53 0.32 -14.42
C THR A 609 49.09 1.41 -15.40
N ALA A 610 48.66 2.57 -14.89
CA ALA A 610 48.31 3.76 -15.68
C ALA A 610 49.41 4.22 -16.67
N ALA A 611 50.68 3.89 -16.40
CA ALA A 611 51.79 4.18 -17.32
C ALA A 611 51.68 3.45 -18.67
N VAL A 612 50.99 2.29 -18.71
CA VAL A 612 50.69 1.58 -19.98
C VAL A 612 49.68 2.38 -20.81
N ASP A 613 48.70 3.00 -20.16
CA ASP A 613 47.72 3.86 -20.84
C ASP A 613 48.31 5.19 -21.30
N GLU A 614 49.32 5.70 -20.60
CA GLU A 614 50.10 6.86 -21.06
C GLU A 614 50.93 6.54 -22.31
N LEU A 615 51.62 5.39 -22.34
CA LEU A 615 52.30 4.93 -23.55
C LEU A 615 51.32 4.74 -24.72
N ARG A 616 50.13 4.20 -24.46
CA ARG A 616 49.06 4.07 -25.46
C ARG A 616 48.65 5.42 -26.03
N ARG A 617 48.40 6.43 -25.18
CA ARG A 617 48.00 7.78 -25.63
C ARG A 617 49.08 8.42 -26.50
N HIS A 618 50.35 8.35 -26.09
CA HIS A 618 51.45 8.87 -26.90
C HIS A 618 51.57 8.18 -28.27
N LEU A 619 51.41 6.84 -28.32
CA LEU A 619 51.43 6.11 -29.60
C LEU A 619 50.18 6.40 -30.44
N GLN A 620 49.02 6.59 -29.82
CA GLN A 620 47.78 6.98 -30.50
C GLN A 620 47.91 8.35 -31.16
N GLU A 621 48.48 9.33 -30.47
CA GLU A 621 48.76 10.66 -31.05
C GLU A 621 49.70 10.53 -32.25
N ALA A 622 50.81 9.79 -32.12
CA ALA A 622 51.76 9.58 -33.21
C ALA A 622 51.13 8.86 -34.43
N LEU A 623 50.31 7.83 -34.19
CA LEU A 623 49.56 7.13 -35.23
C LEU A 623 48.54 8.05 -35.92
N SER A 624 47.85 8.90 -35.14
CA SER A 624 46.87 9.87 -35.66
C SER A 624 47.55 10.93 -36.52
N SER A 625 48.68 11.48 -36.08
CA SER A 625 49.50 12.41 -36.86
C SER A 625 50.07 11.78 -38.14
N GLY A 626 50.31 10.46 -38.13
CA GLY A 626 50.69 9.69 -39.31
C GLY A 626 49.54 9.37 -40.27
N GLY A 627 48.33 9.85 -40.02
CA GLY A 627 47.16 9.64 -40.89
C GLY A 627 46.58 8.22 -40.84
N VAL A 628 46.84 7.47 -39.77
CA VAL A 628 46.32 6.10 -39.60
C VAL A 628 44.85 6.11 -39.22
N ALA A 629 44.02 5.46 -40.03
CA ALA A 629 42.63 5.17 -39.68
C ALA A 629 42.57 4.20 -38.47
N SER A 630 41.61 4.42 -37.56
CA SER A 630 41.47 3.64 -36.31
C SER A 630 42.73 3.66 -35.42
N ALA A 631 43.41 4.81 -35.34
CA ALA A 631 44.64 5.01 -34.57
C ALA A 631 44.58 4.52 -33.12
N GLU A 632 43.41 4.61 -32.46
CA GLU A 632 43.23 4.08 -31.11
C GLU A 632 43.44 2.56 -31.03
N MET A 633 42.81 1.79 -31.92
CA MET A 633 42.93 0.33 -31.93
C MET A 633 44.32 -0.11 -32.39
N ALA A 634 44.91 0.61 -33.34
CA ALA A 634 46.29 0.39 -33.77
C ALA A 634 47.29 0.65 -32.63
N ALA A 635 47.09 1.70 -31.83
CA ALA A 635 47.91 2.01 -30.67
C ALA A 635 47.77 0.98 -29.56
N ARG A 636 46.54 0.53 -29.28
CA ARG A 636 46.27 -0.57 -28.32
C ARG A 636 47.05 -1.82 -28.72
N TYR A 637 46.95 -2.25 -29.97
CA TYR A 637 47.71 -3.39 -30.48
C TYR A 637 49.22 -3.19 -30.38
N LEU A 638 49.74 -2.03 -30.83
CA LEU A 638 51.18 -1.74 -30.82
C LEU A 638 51.75 -1.74 -29.39
N VAL A 639 51.00 -1.23 -28.41
CA VAL A 639 51.40 -1.32 -27.00
C VAL A 639 51.52 -2.77 -26.56
N GLU A 640 50.54 -3.63 -26.89
CA GLU A 640 50.62 -5.06 -26.50
C GLU A 640 51.85 -5.76 -27.11
N GLU A 641 52.19 -5.46 -28.37
CA GLU A 641 53.43 -5.96 -28.99
C GLU A 641 54.69 -5.43 -28.27
N LEU A 642 54.69 -4.17 -27.84
CA LEU A 642 55.83 -3.55 -27.15
C LEU A 642 56.00 -3.99 -25.69
N LEU A 643 54.96 -4.53 -25.06
CA LEU A 643 55.02 -5.11 -23.71
C LEU A 643 55.63 -6.52 -23.72
N ALA A 644 55.72 -7.17 -24.88
CA ALA A 644 56.34 -8.48 -25.02
C ALA A 644 57.86 -8.43 -24.77
N GLU A 645 58.46 -9.55 -24.36
CA GLU A 645 59.92 -9.64 -24.16
C GLU A 645 60.71 -9.52 -25.45
N ASP A 646 60.22 -10.19 -26.50
CA ASP A 646 60.77 -10.15 -27.84
C ASP A 646 59.76 -9.47 -28.78
N LEU A 647 60.13 -8.31 -29.33
CA LEU A 647 59.27 -7.57 -30.25
C LEU A 647 59.27 -8.25 -31.64
N ARG A 648 58.31 -9.15 -31.85
CA ARG A 648 58.03 -9.77 -33.15
C ARG A 648 56.55 -9.63 -33.46
N PHE A 649 56.24 -8.88 -34.51
CA PHE A 649 54.87 -8.57 -34.85
C PHE A 649 54.10 -9.83 -35.25
N THR A 650 52.95 -10.01 -34.63
CA THR A 650 52.06 -11.15 -34.87
C THR A 650 51.38 -11.02 -36.24
N THR A 651 51.60 -12.00 -37.10
CA THR A 651 50.95 -12.14 -38.41
C THR A 651 50.09 -13.40 -38.47
N SER A 652 48.88 -13.31 -39.01
CA SER A 652 47.97 -14.45 -39.16
C SER A 652 48.46 -15.42 -40.24
N SER A 653 48.25 -16.72 -40.02
CA SER A 653 48.54 -17.75 -41.02
C SER A 653 47.74 -17.54 -42.31
N GLU A 654 46.55 -16.96 -42.21
CA GLU A 654 45.64 -16.65 -43.30
C GLU A 654 46.20 -15.53 -44.19
N ALA A 655 46.78 -14.48 -43.60
CA ALA A 655 47.44 -13.42 -44.36
C ALA A 655 48.71 -13.92 -45.06
N VAL A 656 49.49 -14.79 -44.41
CA VAL A 656 50.66 -15.44 -45.01
C VAL A 656 50.23 -16.33 -46.18
N ALA A 657 49.22 -17.18 -45.99
CA ALA A 657 48.69 -18.04 -47.03
C ALA A 657 48.14 -17.25 -48.23
N LEU A 658 47.43 -16.14 -47.98
CA LEU A 658 46.92 -15.28 -49.03
C LEU A 658 48.06 -14.60 -49.83
N LYS A 659 49.10 -14.13 -49.14
CA LYS A 659 50.32 -13.61 -49.78
C LYS A 659 50.96 -14.68 -50.67
N ASP A 660 51.20 -15.86 -50.11
CA ASP A 660 51.89 -16.94 -50.81
C ASP A 660 51.07 -17.46 -52.01
N ALA A 661 49.74 -17.48 -51.90
CA ALA A 661 48.84 -17.82 -52.99
C ALA A 661 48.91 -16.79 -54.14
N LEU A 662 48.98 -15.49 -53.83
CA LEU A 662 49.19 -14.44 -54.82
C LEU A 662 50.56 -14.61 -55.50
N LEU A 663 51.63 -14.76 -54.73
CA LEU A 663 52.98 -14.93 -55.28
C LEU A 663 53.09 -16.17 -56.17
N THR A 664 52.49 -17.28 -55.76
CA THR A 664 52.42 -18.52 -56.57
C THR A 664 51.68 -18.30 -57.88
N GLU A 665 50.59 -17.53 -57.88
CA GLU A 665 49.84 -17.20 -59.09
C GLU A 665 50.65 -16.27 -60.02
N LEU A 666 51.35 -15.29 -59.45
CA LEU A 666 52.22 -14.38 -60.20
C LEU A 666 53.43 -15.11 -60.77
N ASP A 667 53.99 -16.09 -60.06
CA ASP A 667 55.07 -16.96 -60.56
C ASP A 667 54.60 -17.79 -61.75
N ARG A 668 53.38 -18.38 -61.68
CA ARG A 668 52.77 -19.09 -62.81
C ARG A 668 52.57 -18.18 -64.03
N LYS A 669 52.27 -16.91 -63.80
CA LYS A 669 52.06 -15.89 -64.84
C LYS A 669 53.32 -15.14 -65.24
N ASN A 670 54.50 -15.49 -64.71
CA ASN A 670 55.77 -14.77 -64.88
C ASN A 670 55.66 -13.25 -64.57
N ALA A 671 54.79 -12.86 -63.64
CA ALA A 671 54.50 -11.47 -63.28
C ALA A 671 55.03 -11.07 -61.89
N ARG A 672 55.69 -11.98 -61.17
CA ARG A 672 56.19 -11.70 -59.81
C ARG A 672 57.24 -10.60 -59.76
N ALA A 673 58.22 -10.64 -60.66
CA ALA A 673 59.26 -9.61 -60.75
C ALA A 673 58.67 -8.22 -61.00
N LEU A 674 57.59 -8.12 -61.78
CA LEU A 674 56.90 -6.87 -62.05
C LEU A 674 56.30 -6.28 -60.76
N LEU A 675 55.58 -7.07 -59.96
CA LEU A 675 55.05 -6.61 -58.68
C LEU A 675 56.18 -6.20 -57.71
N GLU A 676 57.25 -6.99 -57.62
CA GLU A 676 58.37 -6.68 -56.74
C GLU A 676 59.09 -5.38 -57.15
N ASP A 677 59.26 -5.12 -58.44
CA ASP A 677 59.88 -3.90 -58.94
C ASP A 677 58.97 -2.67 -58.76
N GLU A 678 57.66 -2.80 -58.99
CA GLU A 678 56.69 -1.73 -58.69
C GLU A 678 56.68 -1.39 -57.19
N LEU A 679 56.68 -2.39 -56.30
CA LEU A 679 56.75 -2.16 -54.85
C LEU A 679 58.07 -1.51 -54.41
N ARG A 680 59.19 -1.80 -55.08
CA ARG A 680 60.50 -1.17 -54.82
C ARG A 680 60.58 0.27 -55.34
N ALA A 681 59.87 0.57 -56.42
CA ALA A 681 59.86 1.91 -57.04
C ALA A 681 59.12 2.96 -56.18
N GLU A 682 58.21 2.52 -55.31
CA GLU A 682 57.50 3.41 -54.38
C GLU A 682 58.35 3.75 -53.15
N ASP A 683 58.52 5.04 -52.85
CA ASP A 683 59.32 5.52 -51.71
C ASP A 683 58.57 5.40 -50.37
N ALA A 684 57.26 5.64 -50.37
CA ALA A 684 56.45 5.61 -49.16
C ALA A 684 55.82 4.22 -48.93
N VAL A 685 55.95 3.68 -47.72
CA VAL A 685 55.33 2.40 -47.33
C VAL A 685 53.81 2.43 -47.49
N ARG A 686 53.17 3.60 -47.32
CA ARG A 686 51.72 3.76 -47.55
C ARG A 686 51.33 3.47 -49.00
N ASP A 687 52.15 3.91 -49.96
CA ASP A 687 51.88 3.71 -51.38
C ASP A 687 52.17 2.26 -51.78
N ARG A 688 53.22 1.64 -51.20
CA ARG A 688 53.46 0.18 -51.29
C ARG A 688 52.29 -0.64 -50.78
N VAL A 689 51.72 -0.29 -49.62
CA VAL A 689 50.54 -0.98 -49.05
C VAL A 689 49.33 -0.80 -49.95
N SER A 690 49.12 0.40 -50.50
CA SER A 690 47.99 0.68 -51.40
C SER A 690 48.09 -0.13 -52.70
N LEU A 691 49.28 -0.19 -53.28
CA LEU A 691 49.58 -1.01 -54.46
C LEU A 691 49.38 -2.50 -54.16
N ALA A 692 49.98 -3.01 -53.09
CA ALA A 692 49.82 -4.42 -52.69
C ALA A 692 48.35 -4.79 -52.41
N THR A 693 47.57 -3.88 -51.83
CA THR A 693 46.13 -4.04 -51.61
C THR A 693 45.40 -4.19 -52.94
N ALA A 694 45.66 -3.32 -53.92
CA ALA A 694 45.03 -3.40 -55.25
C ALA A 694 45.32 -4.72 -55.97
N TRP A 695 46.56 -5.23 -55.88
CA TRP A 695 46.95 -6.52 -56.44
C TRP A 695 46.23 -7.70 -55.76
N LEU A 696 46.13 -7.68 -54.42
CA LEU A 696 45.42 -8.70 -53.65
C LEU A 696 43.92 -8.69 -53.90
N GLU A 697 43.28 -7.51 -53.94
CA GLU A 697 41.86 -7.37 -54.26
C GLU A 697 41.55 -7.85 -55.68
N ALA A 698 42.38 -7.47 -56.67
CA ALA A 698 42.23 -7.95 -58.04
C ALA A 698 42.37 -9.48 -58.14
N PHE A 699 43.29 -10.07 -57.37
CA PHE A 699 43.46 -11.52 -57.29
C PHE A 699 42.26 -12.23 -56.66
N LEU A 700 41.69 -11.67 -55.59
CA LEU A 700 40.47 -12.20 -54.94
C LEU A 700 39.23 -12.11 -55.82
N VAL A 701 39.09 -11.03 -56.60
CA VAL A 701 37.94 -10.83 -57.50
C VAL A 701 38.03 -11.74 -58.72
N LYS A 702 39.19 -11.83 -59.37
CA LYS A 702 39.36 -12.59 -60.61
C LYS A 702 39.49 -14.10 -60.40
N GLY A 703 39.98 -14.51 -59.22
CA GLY A 703 40.27 -15.91 -58.92
C GLY A 703 41.48 -16.43 -59.69
N GLY A 704 42.42 -17.08 -59.01
CA GLY A 704 43.54 -17.80 -59.63
C GLY A 704 43.45 -19.29 -59.35
N ASP A 705 44.14 -20.09 -60.16
CA ASP A 705 44.23 -21.54 -59.97
C ASP A 705 44.89 -21.91 -58.62
N SER A 706 45.67 -20.99 -58.03
CA SER A 706 46.28 -21.17 -56.70
C SER A 706 45.30 -21.00 -55.54
N LEU A 707 44.18 -20.29 -55.74
CA LEU A 707 43.19 -20.02 -54.70
C LEU A 707 42.03 -21.04 -54.72
N GLY A 708 41.79 -21.66 -55.88
CA GLY A 708 40.63 -22.52 -56.18
C GLY A 708 39.35 -21.68 -56.19
N ALA A 709 38.53 -21.72 -57.25
CA ALA A 709 37.38 -20.81 -57.44
C ALA A 709 36.53 -20.61 -56.16
N PRO A 710 36.79 -19.54 -55.37
CA PRO A 710 36.20 -19.42 -54.05
C PRO A 710 34.77 -18.92 -54.22
N ASP A 711 33.83 -19.54 -53.50
CA ASP A 711 32.48 -19.01 -53.41
C ASP A 711 32.48 -17.61 -52.78
N GLU A 712 31.35 -16.92 -52.84
CA GLU A 712 31.21 -15.56 -52.32
C GLU A 712 31.52 -15.48 -50.81
N ALA A 713 31.22 -16.53 -50.05
CA ALA A 713 31.50 -16.61 -48.62
C ALA A 713 33.01 -16.70 -48.34
N ARG A 714 33.73 -17.57 -49.05
CA ARG A 714 35.18 -17.73 -48.93
C ARG A 714 35.94 -16.50 -49.42
N ARG A 715 35.43 -15.81 -50.45
CA ARG A 715 35.99 -14.51 -50.89
C ARG A 715 35.89 -13.45 -49.81
N ARG A 716 34.74 -13.32 -49.14
CA ARG A 716 34.58 -12.38 -48.01
C ARG A 716 35.49 -12.70 -46.83
N GLU A 717 35.68 -13.99 -46.53
CA GLU A 717 36.60 -14.45 -45.48
C GLU A 717 38.07 -14.10 -45.81
N LEU A 718 38.50 -14.27 -47.07
CA LEU A 718 39.87 -13.95 -47.48
C LEU A 718 40.11 -12.44 -47.63
N ALA A 719 39.10 -11.69 -48.09
CA ALA A 719 39.16 -10.22 -48.22
C ALA A 719 39.50 -9.55 -46.89
N ALA A 720 39.02 -10.14 -45.80
CA ALA A 720 39.30 -9.70 -44.44
C ALA A 720 40.80 -9.71 -44.05
N SER A 721 41.60 -10.59 -44.66
CA SER A 721 43.05 -10.71 -44.42
C SER A 721 43.88 -9.82 -45.34
N VAL A 722 43.27 -9.14 -46.32
CA VAL A 722 43.96 -8.30 -47.32
C VAL A 722 44.79 -7.18 -46.68
N PRO A 723 44.29 -6.39 -45.71
CA PRO A 723 45.10 -5.31 -45.13
C PRO A 723 46.40 -5.82 -44.52
N GLU A 724 46.32 -6.98 -43.85
CA GLU A 724 47.46 -7.62 -43.23
C GLU A 724 48.42 -8.24 -44.26
N ALA A 725 47.92 -8.93 -45.27
CA ALA A 725 48.72 -9.50 -46.35
C ALA A 725 49.40 -8.41 -47.21
N ALA A 726 48.73 -7.29 -47.45
CA ALA A 726 49.27 -6.13 -48.16
C ALA A 726 50.41 -5.48 -47.36
N THR A 727 50.20 -5.25 -46.06
CA THR A 727 51.28 -4.76 -45.19
C THR A 727 52.43 -5.74 -45.12
N LEU A 728 52.17 -7.05 -45.07
CA LEU A 728 53.20 -8.08 -45.09
C LEU A 728 54.08 -7.99 -46.36
N LEU A 729 53.49 -7.79 -47.54
CA LEU A 729 54.22 -7.56 -48.80
C LEU A 729 55.00 -6.24 -48.79
N ALA A 730 54.36 -5.15 -48.36
CA ALA A 730 54.92 -3.81 -48.43
C ALA A 730 56.07 -3.55 -47.44
N THR A 731 56.16 -4.35 -46.37
CA THR A 731 57.12 -4.18 -45.28
C THR A 731 58.01 -5.40 -45.07
N ASP A 732 58.09 -6.28 -46.07
CA ASP A 732 58.96 -7.45 -46.02
C ASP A 732 60.42 -7.03 -45.80
N GLY A 733 61.10 -7.69 -44.86
CA GLY A 733 62.45 -7.34 -44.43
C GLY A 733 62.62 -6.04 -43.61
N LEU A 734 61.57 -5.23 -43.40
CA LEU A 734 61.67 -3.98 -42.61
C LEU A 734 61.47 -4.18 -41.10
N ILE A 735 60.64 -5.16 -40.71
CA ILE A 735 60.28 -5.42 -39.31
C ILE A 735 60.14 -6.92 -39.04
N GLU A 736 60.56 -7.39 -37.86
CA GLU A 736 60.50 -8.80 -37.47
C GLU A 736 59.07 -9.30 -37.24
N ARG A 737 58.79 -10.55 -37.61
CA ARG A 737 57.46 -11.16 -37.56
C ARG A 737 57.45 -12.53 -36.91
N ARG A 738 56.30 -12.89 -36.37
CA ARG A 738 55.95 -14.25 -35.97
C ARG A 738 54.61 -14.61 -36.58
N THR A 739 54.57 -15.72 -37.31
CA THR A 739 53.31 -16.30 -37.78
C THR A 739 52.59 -17.00 -36.64
N SER A 740 51.31 -16.71 -36.47
CA SER A 740 50.40 -17.41 -35.55
C SER A 740 49.43 -18.25 -36.35
N ALA A 741 49.34 -19.54 -36.01
CA ALA A 741 48.38 -20.49 -36.59
C ALA A 741 47.07 -20.58 -35.79
N ALA A 742 46.83 -19.64 -34.87
CA ALA A 742 45.60 -19.63 -34.08
C ALA A 742 44.41 -19.25 -34.95
N LEU A 743 43.29 -19.95 -34.76
CA LEU A 743 42.07 -19.73 -35.52
C LEU A 743 41.46 -18.38 -35.14
N SER A 744 41.41 -17.46 -36.12
CA SER A 744 40.76 -16.16 -35.99
C SER A 744 39.29 -16.18 -36.42
N HIS A 745 38.89 -17.25 -37.12
CA HIS A 745 37.58 -17.45 -37.73
C HIS A 745 37.06 -18.87 -37.47
N VAL A 746 35.75 -18.99 -37.21
CA VAL A 746 35.05 -20.26 -37.04
C VAL A 746 33.58 -20.11 -37.43
N THR A 747 32.97 -21.17 -37.96
CA THR A 747 31.52 -21.23 -38.17
C THR A 747 30.86 -21.95 -37.00
N VAL A 748 29.97 -21.26 -36.30
CA VAL A 748 29.08 -21.87 -35.30
C VAL A 748 27.92 -22.51 -36.05
N THR A 749 27.59 -23.76 -35.71
CA THR A 749 26.52 -24.53 -36.37
C THR A 749 25.45 -24.93 -35.34
N GLU A 750 24.32 -25.44 -35.83
CA GLU A 750 23.18 -25.87 -35.00
C GLU A 750 22.53 -24.74 -34.18
N LEU A 751 22.52 -23.53 -34.73
CA LEU A 751 21.81 -22.39 -34.14
C LEU A 751 20.32 -22.47 -34.46
N VAL A 752 19.49 -22.17 -33.46
CA VAL A 752 18.03 -22.29 -33.51
C VAL A 752 17.36 -20.93 -33.72
N GLY A 753 18.02 -19.85 -33.30
CA GLY A 753 17.50 -18.50 -33.34
C GLY A 753 17.24 -17.94 -34.73
N ALA A 754 16.20 -17.12 -34.84
CA ALA A 754 15.90 -16.35 -36.05
C ALA A 754 16.55 -14.97 -35.97
N HIS A 755 17.55 -14.72 -36.82
CA HIS A 755 18.19 -13.41 -36.96
C HIS A 755 18.85 -13.30 -38.34
N GLY A 756 18.98 -12.10 -38.90
CA GLY A 756 19.57 -11.87 -40.23
C GLY A 756 21.06 -12.28 -40.36
N ARG A 757 21.73 -12.55 -39.24
CA ARG A 757 23.12 -13.07 -39.21
C ARG A 757 23.19 -14.60 -39.14
N VAL A 758 22.08 -15.27 -38.86
CA VAL A 758 22.01 -16.73 -38.78
C VAL A 758 21.44 -17.24 -40.10
N GLU A 759 22.29 -17.84 -40.92
CA GLU A 759 21.93 -18.36 -42.24
C GLU A 759 21.95 -19.90 -42.19
N GLY A 760 20.77 -20.53 -42.38
CA GLY A 760 20.66 -22.00 -42.37
C GLY A 760 21.12 -22.65 -41.06
N GLY A 761 20.90 -21.99 -39.91
CA GLY A 761 21.35 -22.46 -38.59
C GLY A 761 22.85 -22.33 -38.36
N LYS A 762 23.54 -21.51 -39.16
CA LYS A 762 24.97 -21.25 -39.06
C LYS A 762 25.25 -19.77 -38.85
N LEU A 763 26.28 -19.47 -38.06
CA LEU A 763 26.79 -18.12 -37.85
C LEU A 763 28.30 -18.10 -38.10
N SER A 764 28.72 -17.24 -39.02
CA SER A 764 30.13 -16.94 -39.26
C SER A 764 30.64 -16.04 -38.14
N LEU A 765 31.60 -16.55 -37.36
CA LEU A 765 32.17 -15.87 -36.21
C LEU A 765 33.64 -15.56 -36.48
N ARG A 766 34.03 -14.30 -36.33
CA ARG A 766 35.42 -13.84 -36.41
C ARG A 766 35.72 -13.08 -35.13
N LEU A 767 36.77 -13.47 -34.41
CA LEU A 767 36.98 -13.03 -33.02
C LEU A 767 37.10 -11.50 -32.92
N ASP A 768 37.95 -10.90 -33.74
CA ASP A 768 38.17 -9.45 -33.79
C ASP A 768 36.89 -8.66 -34.13
N ALA A 769 36.15 -9.09 -35.17
CA ALA A 769 34.91 -8.43 -35.60
C ALA A 769 33.81 -8.58 -34.54
N PHE A 770 33.79 -9.70 -33.83
CA PHE A 770 32.90 -9.92 -32.70
C PHE A 770 33.22 -8.96 -31.55
N LEU A 771 34.48 -8.95 -31.08
CA LEU A 771 34.91 -8.11 -29.95
C LEU A 771 34.69 -6.63 -30.25
N GLU A 772 35.03 -6.16 -31.46
CA GLU A 772 34.88 -4.76 -31.83
C GLU A 772 33.41 -4.34 -31.95
N ARG A 773 32.58 -5.12 -32.66
CA ARG A 773 31.16 -4.82 -32.88
C ARG A 773 30.38 -4.89 -31.57
N LEU A 774 30.56 -5.96 -30.79
CA LEU A 774 29.84 -6.13 -29.54
C LEU A 774 30.39 -5.21 -28.44
N GLY A 775 31.69 -4.90 -28.46
CA GLY A 775 32.27 -3.88 -27.58
C GLY A 775 31.65 -2.51 -27.80
N ARG A 776 31.63 -2.00 -29.05
CA ARG A 776 30.94 -0.75 -29.40
C ARG A 776 29.45 -0.78 -29.06
N PHE A 777 28.78 -1.90 -29.32
CA PHE A 777 27.38 -2.07 -28.96
C PHE A 777 27.14 -1.94 -27.45
N VAL A 778 27.94 -2.63 -26.64
CA VAL A 778 27.86 -2.64 -25.17
C VAL A 778 28.23 -1.29 -24.57
N ASP A 779 29.29 -0.65 -25.05
CA ASP A 779 29.85 0.54 -24.42
C ASP A 779 29.19 1.84 -24.91
N GLU A 780 28.68 1.88 -26.14
CA GLU A 780 28.07 3.09 -26.72
C GLU A 780 26.55 2.98 -26.87
N ARG A 781 26.05 1.91 -27.53
CA ARG A 781 24.64 1.82 -27.94
C ARG A 781 23.72 1.40 -26.79
N VAL A 782 24.14 0.44 -25.96
CA VAL A 782 23.35 -0.05 -24.81
C VAL A 782 23.07 1.08 -23.80
N PRO A 783 24.05 1.90 -23.36
CA PRO A 783 23.78 3.05 -22.49
C PRO A 783 22.83 4.07 -23.13
N ARG A 784 23.02 4.42 -24.41
CA ARG A 784 22.12 5.32 -25.15
C ARG A 784 20.69 4.77 -25.22
N TYR A 785 20.52 3.47 -25.45
CA TYR A 785 19.21 2.83 -25.47
C TYR A 785 18.51 2.84 -24.10
N ARG A 786 19.25 2.62 -23.00
CA ARG A 786 18.70 2.74 -21.63
C ARG A 786 18.26 4.18 -21.34
N ALA A 787 19.08 5.16 -21.69
CA ALA A 787 18.74 6.58 -21.55
C ALA A 787 17.50 6.94 -22.38
N TYR A 788 17.40 6.45 -23.62
CA TYR A 788 16.22 6.60 -24.47
C TYR A 788 14.96 5.98 -23.83
N ARG A 789 15.03 4.75 -23.32
CA ARG A 789 13.88 4.09 -22.64
C ARG A 789 13.41 4.89 -21.42
N GLN A 790 14.34 5.39 -20.62
CA GLN A 790 14.03 6.24 -19.47
C GLN A 790 13.41 7.58 -19.91
N LEU A 791 13.97 8.23 -20.93
CA LEU A 791 13.42 9.45 -21.51
C LEU A 791 12.00 9.22 -22.05
N ARG A 792 11.79 8.15 -22.81
CA ARG A 792 10.47 7.74 -23.32
C ARG A 792 9.45 7.58 -22.19
N HIS A 793 9.81 6.88 -21.11
CA HIS A 793 8.94 6.70 -19.96
C HIS A 793 8.64 8.02 -19.24
N ARG A 794 9.66 8.84 -18.95
CA ARG A 794 9.48 10.18 -18.35
C ARG A 794 8.54 11.06 -19.16
N ARG A 795 8.62 11.01 -20.50
CA ARG A 795 7.75 11.78 -21.39
C ARG A 795 6.31 11.31 -21.37
N ILE A 796 6.08 9.98 -21.33
CA ILE A 796 4.73 9.43 -21.19
C ILE A 796 4.12 9.83 -19.84
N GLU A 797 4.86 9.70 -18.73
CA GLU A 797 4.33 10.06 -17.41
C GLU A 797 4.06 11.56 -17.28
N ALA A 798 4.97 12.41 -17.76
CA ALA A 798 4.75 13.86 -17.77
C ALA A 798 3.51 14.27 -18.58
N GLU A 799 3.31 13.63 -19.75
CA GLU A 799 2.13 13.90 -20.57
C GLU A 799 0.85 13.32 -19.96
N ARG A 800 0.93 12.16 -19.31
CA ARG A 800 -0.17 11.55 -18.57
C ARG A 800 -0.64 12.43 -17.41
N GLU A 801 0.29 13.00 -16.66
CA GLU A 801 0.00 13.96 -15.59
C GLU A 801 -0.60 15.26 -16.15
N ARG A 802 -0.02 15.81 -17.23
CA ARG A 802 -0.54 17.01 -17.92
C ARG A 802 -2.00 16.83 -18.35
N LEU A 803 -2.33 15.67 -18.92
CA LEU A 803 -3.67 15.35 -19.39
C LEU A 803 -4.61 14.85 -18.29
N ARG A 804 -4.09 14.58 -17.08
CA ARG A 804 -4.84 14.04 -15.93
C ARG A 804 -5.70 12.83 -16.29
N LEU A 805 -5.14 11.89 -17.06
CA LEU A 805 -5.89 10.77 -17.65
C LEU A 805 -6.69 9.93 -16.64
N SER A 806 -6.24 9.88 -15.38
CA SER A 806 -6.95 9.20 -14.29
C SER A 806 -8.34 9.78 -13.97
N GLU A 807 -8.61 11.02 -14.37
CA GLU A 807 -9.90 11.72 -14.20
C GLU A 807 -10.85 11.50 -15.38
N LEU A 808 -10.33 11.01 -16.52
CA LEU A 808 -11.09 10.87 -17.76
C LEU A 808 -11.75 9.48 -17.88
N MET A 809 -11.35 8.54 -17.02
CA MET A 809 -11.97 7.23 -16.93
C MET A 809 -13.19 7.29 -16.01
N PRO A 810 -14.38 6.84 -16.46
CA PRO A 810 -15.58 6.82 -15.63
C PRO A 810 -15.38 5.90 -14.42
N ARG A 811 -15.76 6.37 -13.24
CA ARG A 811 -15.70 5.64 -11.97
C ARG A 811 -17.10 5.45 -11.42
N VAL A 812 -17.77 4.40 -11.86
CA VAL A 812 -19.09 4.04 -11.32
C VAL A 812 -18.98 3.78 -9.82
N LEU A 813 -19.69 4.58 -9.02
CA LEU A 813 -19.70 4.45 -7.57
C LEU A 813 -20.14 3.04 -7.16
N SER A 814 -19.49 2.46 -6.14
CA SER A 814 -19.87 1.16 -5.56
C SER A 814 -21.32 1.13 -5.06
N SER A 815 -21.87 2.29 -4.68
CA SER A 815 -23.25 2.45 -4.23
C SER A 815 -24.28 2.61 -5.36
N PHE A 816 -23.86 2.74 -6.62
CA PHE A 816 -24.81 2.82 -7.73
C PHE A 816 -25.40 1.45 -8.02
N VAL A 817 -26.73 1.33 -7.93
CA VAL A 817 -27.45 0.10 -8.25
C VAL A 817 -28.32 0.37 -9.48
N ARG A 818 -28.05 -0.35 -10.58
CA ARG A 818 -28.96 -0.37 -11.72
C ARG A 818 -30.30 -0.94 -11.26
N ASN A 819 -31.36 -0.17 -11.48
CA ASN A 819 -32.66 -0.37 -10.87
C ASN A 819 -33.76 -0.27 -11.93
N ARG A 820 -34.99 -0.61 -11.55
CA ARG A 820 -36.09 -0.71 -12.51
C ARG A 820 -36.40 0.62 -13.21
N LEU A 821 -36.25 1.74 -12.49
CA LEU A 821 -36.41 3.09 -13.06
C LEU A 821 -35.38 3.36 -14.15
N ILE A 822 -34.12 2.99 -13.91
CA ILE A 822 -33.04 3.14 -14.88
C ILE A 822 -33.34 2.31 -16.13
N ASP A 823 -33.71 1.04 -15.96
CA ASP A 823 -33.90 0.11 -17.08
C ASP A 823 -35.14 0.43 -17.92
N GLU A 824 -36.27 0.77 -17.29
CA GLU A 824 -37.54 0.97 -18.00
C GLU A 824 -37.76 2.42 -18.48
N VAL A 825 -37.11 3.40 -17.86
CA VAL A 825 -37.36 4.84 -18.15
C VAL A 825 -36.10 5.53 -18.65
N TYR A 826 -35.02 5.52 -17.90
CA TYR A 826 -33.86 6.36 -18.24
C TYR A 826 -33.03 5.82 -19.41
N LEU A 827 -32.65 4.54 -19.41
CA LEU A 827 -31.84 3.95 -20.49
C LEU A 827 -32.51 4.04 -21.87
N PRO A 828 -33.84 3.84 -22.02
CA PRO A 828 -34.51 4.06 -23.31
C PRO A 828 -34.41 5.51 -23.81
N LEU A 829 -34.61 6.50 -22.93
CA LEU A 829 -34.55 7.92 -23.31
C LEU A 829 -33.13 8.33 -23.70
N ILE A 830 -32.14 7.94 -22.89
CA ILE A 830 -30.73 8.20 -23.15
C ILE A 830 -30.29 7.47 -24.42
N GLY A 831 -30.71 6.21 -24.60
CA GLY A 831 -30.44 5.42 -25.79
C GLY A 831 -30.97 6.08 -27.06
N ASP A 832 -32.21 6.57 -27.06
CA ASP A 832 -32.79 7.25 -28.22
C ASP A 832 -32.03 8.54 -28.59
N ASN A 833 -31.58 9.33 -27.61
CA ASN A 833 -30.77 10.51 -27.90
C ASN A 833 -29.35 10.15 -28.36
N LEU A 834 -28.67 9.22 -27.67
CA LEU A 834 -27.32 8.79 -28.04
C LEU A 834 -27.29 8.16 -29.43
N ALA A 835 -28.35 7.45 -29.84
CA ALA A 835 -28.48 6.94 -31.21
C ALA A 835 -28.41 8.07 -32.25
N LYS A 836 -28.98 9.25 -31.96
CA LYS A 836 -28.85 10.43 -32.82
C LYS A 836 -27.45 11.05 -32.76
N GLN A 837 -26.78 11.05 -31.62
CA GLN A 837 -25.46 11.69 -31.49
C GLN A 837 -24.30 10.84 -32.04
N ILE A 838 -24.22 9.57 -31.64
CA ILE A 838 -23.07 8.68 -31.91
C ILE A 838 -23.41 7.54 -32.90
N GLY A 839 -24.69 7.37 -33.25
CA GLY A 839 -25.17 6.32 -34.14
C GLY A 839 -25.53 5.03 -33.41
N ALA A 840 -26.54 4.30 -33.93
CA ALA A 840 -26.90 2.96 -33.48
C ALA A 840 -26.24 1.87 -34.35
N ALA A 841 -26.08 0.66 -33.81
CA ALA A 841 -25.58 -0.53 -34.50
C ALA A 841 -26.73 -1.32 -35.15
N GLY A 842 -26.57 -1.73 -36.42
CA GLY A 842 -27.55 -2.53 -37.17
C GLY A 842 -27.82 -2.02 -38.59
N ALA A 843 -28.52 -2.82 -39.42
CA ALA A 843 -28.82 -2.49 -40.82
C ALA A 843 -29.83 -1.33 -41.00
N ASP A 844 -30.70 -1.11 -40.00
CA ASP A 844 -31.66 0.01 -39.95
C ASP A 844 -31.10 1.26 -39.25
N ALA A 845 -29.77 1.38 -39.14
CA ALA A 845 -29.12 2.49 -38.47
C ALA A 845 -29.33 3.82 -39.21
N ARG A 846 -29.87 4.81 -38.50
CA ARG A 846 -29.99 6.19 -38.95
C ARG A 846 -28.61 6.79 -39.27
N THR A 847 -28.49 7.44 -40.43
CA THR A 847 -27.27 8.11 -40.88
C THR A 847 -27.21 9.59 -40.51
N ASP A 848 -28.35 10.18 -40.12
CA ASP A 848 -28.50 11.56 -39.67
C ASP A 848 -28.05 11.75 -38.23
N ARG A 849 -26.74 11.96 -38.03
CA ARG A 849 -26.17 12.21 -36.68
C ARG A 849 -26.34 13.66 -36.25
N MET A 850 -27.26 13.92 -35.34
CA MET A 850 -27.61 15.24 -34.82
C MET A 850 -28.06 15.15 -33.35
N GLY A 851 -28.09 16.28 -32.65
CA GLY A 851 -28.63 16.38 -31.30
C GLY A 851 -27.60 16.50 -30.17
N LEU A 852 -28.13 16.93 -29.03
CA LEU A 852 -27.47 17.17 -27.75
C LEU A 852 -28.48 16.79 -26.66
N LEU A 853 -28.03 16.17 -25.57
CA LEU A 853 -28.90 15.77 -24.46
C LEU A 853 -28.90 16.87 -23.39
N LEU A 854 -30.07 17.39 -23.03
CA LEU A 854 -30.22 18.33 -21.93
C LEU A 854 -31.06 17.70 -20.81
N LEU A 855 -30.43 17.36 -19.69
CA LEU A 855 -31.06 16.73 -18.53
C LEU A 855 -31.33 17.77 -17.42
N ILE A 856 -32.59 18.08 -17.18
CA ILE A 856 -33.01 18.93 -16.07
C ILE A 856 -33.65 18.06 -15.00
N SER A 857 -33.22 18.19 -13.75
CA SER A 857 -33.92 17.54 -12.63
C SER A 857 -33.59 18.22 -11.30
N PRO A 858 -34.35 17.99 -10.23
CA PRO A 858 -33.94 18.41 -8.90
C PRO A 858 -32.63 17.74 -8.44
N PRO A 859 -31.92 18.30 -7.45
CA PRO A 859 -30.74 17.67 -6.86
C PRO A 859 -31.07 16.28 -6.27
N GLY A 860 -30.12 15.35 -6.32
CA GLY A 860 -30.26 14.02 -5.70
C GLY A 860 -30.86 12.91 -6.58
N TYR A 861 -31.25 13.21 -7.82
CA TYR A 861 -31.77 12.24 -8.80
C TYR A 861 -30.69 11.46 -9.58
N GLY A 862 -29.40 11.63 -9.23
CA GLY A 862 -28.31 10.81 -9.78
C GLY A 862 -27.90 11.07 -11.23
N LYS A 863 -28.21 12.25 -11.81
CA LYS A 863 -27.88 12.62 -13.21
C LYS A 863 -26.43 12.30 -13.61
N THR A 864 -25.48 12.83 -12.84
CA THR A 864 -24.04 12.65 -13.09
C THR A 864 -23.64 11.18 -13.01
N THR A 865 -24.07 10.48 -11.95
CA THR A 865 -23.74 9.05 -11.74
C THR A 865 -24.31 8.18 -12.85
N LEU A 866 -25.51 8.50 -13.35
CA LEU A 866 -26.15 7.80 -14.45
C LEU A 866 -25.40 7.99 -15.76
N MET A 867 -24.99 9.22 -16.10
CA MET A 867 -24.22 9.48 -17.32
C MET A 867 -22.83 8.84 -17.25
N GLU A 868 -22.19 8.89 -16.09
CA GLU A 868 -20.90 8.23 -15.87
C GLU A 868 -21.02 6.70 -16.01
N TYR A 869 -22.10 6.10 -15.49
CA TYR A 869 -22.43 4.70 -15.73
C TYR A 869 -22.60 4.40 -17.23
N VAL A 870 -23.40 5.18 -17.95
CA VAL A 870 -23.61 4.98 -19.39
C VAL A 870 -22.30 5.11 -20.19
N ALA A 871 -21.45 6.09 -19.86
CA ALA A 871 -20.14 6.24 -20.46
C ALA A 871 -19.24 5.02 -20.21
N SER A 872 -19.22 4.53 -18.96
CA SER A 872 -18.50 3.31 -18.56
C SER A 872 -18.96 2.09 -19.37
N GLN A 873 -20.27 1.89 -19.54
CA GLN A 873 -20.81 0.75 -20.26
C GLN A 873 -20.57 0.83 -21.78
N LEU A 874 -20.54 2.03 -22.36
CA LEU A 874 -20.26 2.23 -23.79
C LEU A 874 -18.76 2.24 -24.13
N GLY A 875 -17.89 2.25 -23.11
CA GLY A 875 -16.44 2.38 -23.26
C GLY A 875 -16.01 3.79 -23.70
N LEU A 876 -16.79 4.82 -23.39
CA LEU A 876 -16.49 6.22 -23.73
C LEU A 876 -15.59 6.88 -22.67
N VAL A 877 -14.72 7.78 -23.12
CA VAL A 877 -14.03 8.73 -22.23
C VAL A 877 -15.07 9.66 -21.63
N PHE A 878 -15.10 9.80 -20.30
CA PHE A 878 -16.07 10.65 -19.60
C PHE A 878 -15.41 11.98 -19.22
N MET A 879 -15.57 13.00 -20.08
CA MET A 879 -15.04 14.34 -19.83
C MET A 879 -16.04 15.15 -19.03
N LYS A 880 -15.91 15.14 -17.70
CA LYS A 880 -16.74 15.93 -16.79
C LYS A 880 -16.22 17.37 -16.68
N VAL A 881 -17.10 18.31 -16.98
CA VAL A 881 -16.89 19.75 -16.84
C VAL A 881 -17.79 20.29 -15.73
N ASN A 882 -17.22 21.04 -14.80
CA ASN A 882 -17.93 21.55 -13.62
C ASN A 882 -18.46 22.97 -13.88
N GLY A 883 -19.79 23.13 -13.99
CA GLY A 883 -20.45 24.41 -14.23
C GLY A 883 -20.12 25.50 -13.20
N PRO A 884 -20.20 25.26 -11.88
CA PRO A 884 -19.77 26.21 -10.85
C PRO A 884 -18.32 26.71 -11.00
N SER A 885 -17.43 25.83 -11.48
CA SER A 885 -16.01 26.15 -11.68
C SER A 885 -15.78 27.02 -12.92
N LEU A 886 -16.60 26.86 -13.97
CA LEU A 886 -16.63 27.79 -15.11
C LEU A 886 -17.19 29.15 -14.70
N GLY A 887 -18.31 29.16 -13.97
CA GLY A 887 -19.03 30.37 -13.57
C GLY A 887 -19.69 31.11 -14.73
N HIS A 888 -20.33 32.24 -14.42
CA HIS A 888 -21.07 33.05 -15.40
C HIS A 888 -20.20 34.00 -16.23
N GLN A 889 -18.91 34.16 -15.89
CA GLN A 889 -18.01 35.11 -16.56
C GLN A 889 -17.29 34.50 -17.78
N VAL A 890 -17.27 33.17 -17.90
CA VAL A 890 -16.68 32.49 -19.08
C VAL A 890 -17.70 32.50 -20.21
N THR A 891 -17.35 33.13 -21.33
CA THR A 891 -18.24 33.29 -22.51
C THR A 891 -17.65 32.69 -23.80
N SER A 892 -16.39 32.27 -23.77
CA SER A 892 -15.68 31.69 -24.90
C SER A 892 -15.02 30.34 -24.55
N LEU A 893 -14.54 29.64 -25.59
CA LEU A 893 -13.78 28.39 -25.47
C LEU A 893 -12.26 28.64 -25.52
N ASP A 894 -11.81 29.89 -25.36
CA ASP A 894 -10.39 30.22 -25.26
C ASP A 894 -9.93 30.17 -23.78
N PRO A 895 -9.01 29.26 -23.40
CA PRO A 895 -8.50 29.18 -22.04
C PRO A 895 -7.82 30.46 -21.55
N THR A 896 -7.33 31.32 -22.45
CA THR A 896 -6.65 32.58 -22.10
C THR A 896 -7.61 33.69 -21.70
N GLU A 897 -8.88 33.60 -22.10
CA GLU A 897 -9.94 34.55 -21.73
C GLU A 897 -10.63 34.17 -20.41
N ALA A 898 -10.32 33.01 -19.84
CA ALA A 898 -10.91 32.56 -18.60
C ALA A 898 -10.47 33.45 -17.40
N PRO A 899 -11.39 33.80 -16.48
CA PRO A 899 -11.14 34.79 -15.43
C PRO A 899 -10.18 34.33 -14.32
N ASN A 900 -10.01 33.02 -14.16
CA ASN A 900 -9.15 32.42 -13.13
C ASN A 900 -8.65 31.03 -13.56
N ALA A 901 -7.70 30.47 -12.80
CA ALA A 901 -7.08 29.18 -13.10
C ALA A 901 -8.07 28.01 -13.11
N THR A 902 -9.09 28.04 -12.23
CA THR A 902 -10.10 26.99 -12.13
C THR A 902 -11.00 26.96 -13.37
N ALA A 903 -11.52 28.12 -13.77
CA ALA A 903 -12.31 28.26 -14.99
C ALA A 903 -11.49 27.88 -16.24
N ARG A 904 -10.23 28.32 -16.29
CA ARG A 904 -9.30 27.96 -17.37
C ARG A 904 -9.13 26.45 -17.50
N GLN A 905 -8.98 25.75 -16.38
CA GLN A 905 -8.84 24.30 -16.35
C GLN A 905 -10.07 23.58 -16.91
N GLU A 906 -11.27 24.07 -16.63
CA GLU A 906 -12.52 23.52 -17.18
C GLU A 906 -12.66 23.80 -18.69
N VAL A 907 -12.20 24.95 -19.18
CA VAL A 907 -12.13 25.25 -20.63
C VAL A 907 -11.09 24.36 -21.33
N ASP A 908 -9.93 24.13 -20.70
CA ASP A 908 -8.90 23.21 -21.21
C ASP A 908 -9.43 21.78 -21.33
N LYS A 909 -10.26 21.32 -20.38
CA LYS A 909 -10.97 20.03 -20.47
C LYS A 909 -11.91 19.95 -21.66
N ILE A 910 -12.72 20.99 -21.90
CA ILE A 910 -13.60 21.05 -23.07
C ILE A 910 -12.76 20.92 -24.35
N ASN A 911 -11.70 21.71 -24.48
CA ASN A 911 -10.83 21.68 -25.66
C ASN A 911 -10.10 20.34 -25.82
N LEU A 912 -9.67 19.70 -24.73
CA LEU A 912 -9.09 18.35 -24.77
C LEU A 912 -10.12 17.32 -25.27
N ALA A 913 -11.38 17.41 -24.83
CA ALA A 913 -12.45 16.55 -25.32
C ALA A 913 -12.60 16.70 -26.85
N LEU A 914 -12.61 17.94 -27.34
CA LEU A 914 -12.71 18.24 -28.77
C LEU A 914 -11.50 17.71 -29.55
N GLU A 915 -10.28 17.83 -29.01
CA GLU A 915 -9.05 17.29 -29.62
C GLU A 915 -9.03 15.76 -29.63
N MET A 916 -9.60 15.10 -28.61
CA MET A 916 -9.83 13.65 -28.63
C MET A 916 -10.81 13.25 -29.73
N GLY A 917 -11.86 14.05 -29.96
CA GLY A 917 -12.76 14.02 -31.13
C GLY A 917 -13.65 12.78 -31.29
N ASN A 918 -13.24 11.63 -30.76
CA ASN A 918 -13.90 10.34 -30.95
C ASN A 918 -13.84 9.52 -29.66
N ASN A 919 -14.88 8.72 -29.42
CA ASN A 919 -15.07 7.92 -28.22
C ASN A 919 -15.12 8.74 -26.93
N VAL A 920 -15.77 9.90 -26.95
CA VAL A 920 -15.86 10.86 -25.83
C VAL A 920 -17.32 11.20 -25.53
N MET A 921 -17.66 11.24 -24.24
CA MET A 921 -18.83 11.90 -23.69
C MET A 921 -18.38 13.19 -23.00
N LEU A 922 -18.73 14.34 -23.57
CA LEU A 922 -18.54 15.63 -22.94
C LEU A 922 -19.76 15.95 -22.07
N TYR A 923 -19.57 15.92 -20.75
CA TYR A 923 -20.63 16.09 -19.76
C TYR A 923 -20.45 17.42 -19.01
N LEU A 924 -21.32 18.39 -19.28
CA LEU A 924 -21.35 19.67 -18.56
C LEU A 924 -22.34 19.55 -17.40
N ASP A 925 -21.80 19.53 -16.17
CA ASP A 925 -22.59 19.41 -14.95
C ASP A 925 -22.99 20.80 -14.43
N ASP A 926 -24.15 20.87 -13.76
CA ASP A 926 -24.63 22.08 -13.09
C ASP A 926 -24.61 23.34 -13.97
N ILE A 927 -25.14 23.22 -15.19
CA ILE A 927 -25.15 24.31 -16.19
C ILE A 927 -25.85 25.60 -15.72
N GLN A 928 -26.67 25.53 -14.66
CA GLN A 928 -27.31 26.70 -14.07
C GLN A 928 -26.31 27.74 -13.52
N HIS A 929 -25.04 27.36 -13.33
CA HIS A 929 -23.96 28.25 -12.89
C HIS A 929 -23.07 28.75 -14.04
N THR A 930 -23.41 28.42 -15.29
CA THR A 930 -22.61 28.79 -16.47
C THR A 930 -23.20 30.00 -17.20
N SER A 931 -22.40 30.63 -18.06
CA SER A 931 -22.89 31.71 -18.92
C SER A 931 -23.81 31.17 -20.03
N PRO A 932 -24.98 31.79 -20.27
CA PRO A 932 -25.79 31.53 -21.45
C PRO A 932 -25.01 31.65 -22.77
N GLU A 933 -24.05 32.57 -22.86
CA GLU A 933 -23.22 32.80 -24.06
C GLU A 933 -22.27 31.62 -24.33
N LEU A 934 -21.72 31.02 -23.28
CA LEU A 934 -20.90 29.82 -23.39
C LEU A 934 -21.73 28.63 -23.89
N LEU A 935 -22.94 28.43 -23.33
CA LEU A 935 -23.84 27.35 -23.74
C LEU A 935 -24.24 27.47 -25.22
N GLN A 936 -24.38 28.69 -25.75
CA GLN A 936 -24.68 28.91 -27.17
C GLN A 936 -23.60 28.37 -28.12
N LYS A 937 -22.33 28.28 -27.67
CA LYS A 937 -21.24 27.74 -28.50
C LYS A 937 -21.44 26.27 -28.88
N PHE A 938 -22.24 25.53 -28.11
CA PHE A 938 -22.53 24.12 -28.35
C PHE A 938 -23.73 23.88 -29.29
N ILE A 939 -24.49 24.93 -29.64
CA ILE A 939 -25.69 24.80 -30.51
C ILE A 939 -25.34 24.16 -31.86
N SER A 940 -24.17 24.47 -32.41
CA SER A 940 -23.69 23.91 -33.68
C SER A 940 -23.47 22.39 -33.65
N LEU A 941 -23.39 21.78 -32.46
CA LEU A 941 -23.33 20.33 -32.27
C LEU A 941 -24.72 19.69 -32.27
N CYS A 942 -25.79 20.46 -32.02
CA CYS A 942 -27.17 19.97 -32.18
C CYS A 942 -27.52 19.72 -33.66
N ASP A 943 -26.90 20.46 -34.58
CA ASP A 943 -27.19 20.38 -36.01
C ASP A 943 -26.37 19.27 -36.71
N ALA A 944 -26.83 18.80 -37.88
CA ALA A 944 -26.17 17.74 -38.65
C ALA A 944 -24.72 18.05 -39.10
N GLN A 945 -24.31 19.32 -39.08
CA GLN A 945 -22.94 19.69 -39.43
C GLN A 945 -21.93 19.27 -38.36
N ARG A 946 -22.33 19.27 -37.07
CA ARG A 946 -21.52 18.93 -35.88
C ARG A 946 -20.11 19.54 -35.89
N ARG A 947 -20.03 20.85 -36.11
CA ARG A 947 -18.77 21.62 -36.10
C ARG A 947 -18.72 22.59 -34.94
N ILE A 948 -17.58 22.72 -34.28
CA ILE A 948 -17.39 23.67 -33.18
C ILE A 948 -15.97 24.23 -33.20
N GLU A 949 -15.82 25.49 -32.81
CA GLU A 949 -14.52 26.14 -32.66
C GLU A 949 -13.97 25.87 -31.25
N GLY A 950 -12.66 25.70 -31.15
CA GLY A 950 -11.96 25.61 -29.87
C GLY A 950 -10.49 26.00 -30.02
N VAL A 951 -9.76 25.99 -28.90
CA VAL A 951 -8.36 26.40 -28.86
C VAL A 951 -7.52 25.27 -28.25
N TRP A 952 -6.51 24.80 -28.98
CA TRP A 952 -5.58 23.79 -28.49
C TRP A 952 -4.14 24.26 -28.62
N ASN A 953 -3.40 24.24 -27.50
CA ASN A 953 -2.02 24.76 -27.40
C ASN A 953 -1.85 26.17 -28.01
N GLY A 954 -2.80 27.08 -27.72
CA GLY A 954 -2.78 28.47 -28.20
C GLY A 954 -3.09 28.65 -29.69
N LYS A 955 -3.57 27.61 -30.39
CA LYS A 955 -4.00 27.69 -31.79
C LYS A 955 -5.50 27.42 -31.90
N THR A 956 -6.23 28.33 -32.53
CA THR A 956 -7.65 28.15 -32.87
C THR A 956 -7.80 27.03 -33.90
N ARG A 957 -8.79 26.15 -33.67
CA ARG A 957 -9.13 25.02 -34.54
C ARG A 957 -10.64 24.90 -34.67
N THR A 958 -11.09 24.42 -35.83
CA THR A 958 -12.47 23.99 -36.04
C THR A 958 -12.51 22.47 -36.03
N TYR A 959 -13.25 21.89 -35.08
CA TYR A 959 -13.40 20.44 -34.93
C TYR A 959 -14.63 19.97 -35.71
N ASP A 960 -14.44 18.99 -36.60
CA ASP A 960 -15.52 18.32 -37.32
C ASP A 960 -15.80 16.96 -36.65
N LEU A 961 -16.91 16.88 -35.92
CA LEU A 961 -17.29 15.72 -35.11
C LEU A 961 -18.34 14.84 -35.81
N ARG A 962 -18.61 15.11 -37.09
CA ARG A 962 -19.56 14.33 -37.88
C ARG A 962 -19.06 12.90 -38.06
N GLY A 963 -19.94 11.93 -37.81
CA GLY A 963 -19.57 10.51 -37.95
C GLY A 963 -18.65 9.99 -36.84
N LYS A 964 -18.25 10.83 -35.87
CA LYS A 964 -17.47 10.43 -34.70
C LYS A 964 -18.40 9.95 -33.58
N ARG A 965 -17.88 9.11 -32.67
CA ARG A 965 -18.56 8.72 -31.43
C ARG A 965 -18.31 9.78 -30.35
N PHE A 966 -18.80 11.00 -30.60
CA PHE A 966 -18.71 12.12 -29.67
C PHE A 966 -20.12 12.55 -29.29
N CYS A 967 -20.47 12.48 -28.00
CA CYS A 967 -21.74 13.00 -27.50
C CYS A 967 -21.53 14.13 -26.50
N VAL A 968 -22.50 15.05 -26.48
CA VAL A 968 -22.60 16.14 -25.51
C VAL A 968 -23.84 15.92 -24.66
N VAL A 969 -23.63 15.99 -23.35
CA VAL A 969 -24.70 15.94 -22.36
C VAL A 969 -24.53 17.15 -21.44
N MET A 970 -25.61 17.91 -21.30
CA MET A 970 -25.69 19.04 -20.38
C MET A 970 -26.67 18.67 -19.27
N ALA A 971 -26.28 18.85 -18.02
CA ALA A 971 -27.12 18.57 -16.87
C ALA A 971 -27.25 19.80 -15.99
N GLY A 972 -28.46 20.06 -15.50
CA GLY A 972 -28.72 21.19 -14.63
C GLY A 972 -29.91 21.00 -13.71
N ASN A 973 -30.12 22.00 -12.87
CA ASN A 973 -31.27 22.11 -11.98
C ASN A 973 -32.24 23.17 -12.51
N PRO A 974 -33.55 23.00 -12.30
CA PRO A 974 -34.56 23.97 -12.78
C PRO A 974 -34.48 25.34 -12.08
N TYR A 975 -33.81 25.40 -10.92
CA TYR A 975 -33.66 26.61 -10.11
C TYR A 975 -32.18 26.84 -9.75
N THR A 976 -31.80 28.11 -9.58
CA THR A 976 -30.47 28.55 -9.13
C THR A 976 -30.34 28.50 -7.60
N GLU A 977 -29.14 28.75 -7.06
CA GLU A 977 -28.89 28.84 -5.61
C GLU A 977 -29.69 29.93 -4.90
N SER A 978 -30.04 31.02 -5.63
CA SER A 978 -30.90 32.09 -5.12
C SER A 978 -32.39 31.72 -5.11
N GLY A 979 -32.77 30.56 -5.67
CA GLY A 979 -34.16 30.12 -5.82
C GLY A 979 -34.86 30.69 -7.06
N GLU A 980 -34.14 31.43 -7.92
CA GLU A 980 -34.67 31.93 -9.18
C GLU A 980 -34.74 30.80 -10.22
N LYS A 981 -35.69 30.91 -11.16
CA LYS A 981 -35.82 29.93 -12.25
C LYS A 981 -34.65 30.07 -13.21
N PHE A 982 -33.91 28.98 -13.45
CA PHE A 982 -32.84 28.98 -14.44
C PHE A 982 -33.43 29.07 -15.85
N GLN A 983 -33.00 30.08 -16.62
CA GLN A 983 -33.42 30.27 -18.00
C GLN A 983 -32.39 29.68 -18.96
N ILE A 984 -32.77 28.57 -19.61
CA ILE A 984 -31.99 27.97 -20.68
C ILE A 984 -32.18 28.82 -21.95
N PRO A 985 -31.12 29.13 -22.72
CA PRO A 985 -31.27 29.87 -23.97
C PRO A 985 -32.28 29.21 -24.92
N ASP A 986 -33.27 29.96 -25.39
CA ASP A 986 -34.36 29.42 -26.23
C ASP A 986 -33.86 28.65 -27.46
N MET A 987 -32.81 29.14 -28.10
CA MET A 987 -32.21 28.47 -29.26
C MET A 987 -31.61 27.11 -28.92
N LEU A 988 -31.08 26.94 -27.70
CA LEU A 988 -30.53 25.68 -27.23
C LEU A 988 -31.66 24.73 -26.82
N ALA A 989 -32.65 25.22 -26.05
CA ALA A 989 -33.79 24.42 -25.62
C ALA A 989 -34.60 23.85 -26.78
N ASN A 990 -34.77 24.62 -27.87
CA ASN A 990 -35.51 24.19 -29.06
C ASN A 990 -34.76 23.19 -29.95
N ARG A 991 -33.42 23.12 -29.84
CA ARG A 991 -32.57 22.27 -30.69
C ARG A 991 -32.01 21.05 -29.98
N ALA A 992 -31.86 21.11 -28.65
CA ALA A 992 -31.46 19.99 -27.83
C ALA A 992 -32.67 19.10 -27.48
N ASP A 993 -32.44 17.81 -27.31
CA ASP A 993 -33.44 16.93 -26.71
C ASP A 993 -33.47 17.20 -25.20
N THR A 994 -34.43 18.01 -24.77
CA THR A 994 -34.57 18.42 -23.36
C THR A 994 -35.48 17.47 -22.62
N TYR A 995 -34.96 16.85 -21.56
CA TYR A 995 -35.70 15.95 -20.68
C TYR A 995 -35.69 16.50 -19.25
N ASN A 996 -36.87 16.83 -18.74
CA ASN A 996 -37.05 17.08 -17.31
C ASN A 996 -37.37 15.76 -16.61
N LEU A 997 -36.41 15.21 -15.87
CA LEU A 997 -36.60 13.93 -15.19
C LEU A 997 -37.70 13.99 -14.11
N GLY A 998 -38.08 15.18 -13.63
CA GLY A 998 -39.23 15.33 -12.73
C GLY A 998 -40.57 15.11 -13.44
N ASP A 999 -40.76 15.74 -14.59
CA ASP A 999 -42.02 15.66 -15.36
C ASP A 999 -42.19 14.28 -16.02
N ILE A 1000 -41.09 13.64 -16.41
CA ILE A 1000 -41.06 12.29 -17.02
C ILE A 1000 -41.54 11.19 -16.04
N LEU A 1001 -41.57 11.49 -14.73
CA LEU A 1001 -42.08 10.57 -13.71
C LEU A 1001 -43.60 10.62 -13.56
N GLU A 1002 -44.30 11.48 -14.31
CA GLU A 1002 -45.77 11.52 -14.33
C GLU A 1002 -46.32 10.17 -14.83
N GLY A 1003 -47.00 9.42 -13.93
CA GLY A 1003 -47.44 8.05 -14.17
C GLY A 1003 -46.42 6.94 -13.87
N LYS A 1004 -45.19 7.28 -13.40
CA LYS A 1004 -44.10 6.36 -13.02
C LYS A 1004 -43.62 6.55 -11.57
N GLY A 1005 -44.47 7.12 -10.72
CA GLY A 1005 -44.14 7.43 -9.32
C GLY A 1005 -43.77 6.21 -8.47
N GLU A 1006 -44.37 5.04 -8.74
CA GLU A 1006 -44.04 3.79 -8.05
C GLU A 1006 -42.62 3.31 -8.36
N GLN A 1007 -42.19 3.34 -9.63
CA GLN A 1007 -40.81 2.97 -10.01
C GLN A 1007 -39.79 3.92 -9.38
N PHE A 1008 -40.11 5.22 -9.31
CA PHE A 1008 -39.26 6.19 -8.62
C PHE A 1008 -39.17 5.91 -7.13
N ALA A 1009 -40.28 5.67 -6.45
CA ALA A 1009 -40.29 5.32 -5.03
C ALA A 1009 -39.50 4.02 -4.79
N LEU A 1010 -39.70 2.99 -5.61
CA LEU A 1010 -39.02 1.71 -5.52
C LEU A 1010 -37.49 1.84 -5.62
N SER A 1011 -37.02 2.75 -6.49
CA SER A 1011 -35.59 3.00 -6.70
C SER A 1011 -34.84 3.39 -5.41
N TYR A 1012 -35.52 4.00 -4.42
CA TYR A 1012 -34.90 4.30 -3.12
C TYR A 1012 -34.56 3.03 -2.34
N ILE A 1013 -35.43 2.02 -2.39
CA ILE A 1013 -35.21 0.76 -1.70
C ILE A 1013 -34.14 -0.06 -2.44
N GLU A 1014 -34.21 -0.11 -3.77
CA GLU A 1014 -33.23 -0.85 -4.60
C GLU A 1014 -31.80 -0.32 -4.39
N ASN A 1015 -31.61 1.00 -4.23
CA ASN A 1015 -30.31 1.60 -3.94
C ASN A 1015 -29.85 1.42 -2.47
N ALA A 1016 -30.75 1.08 -1.55
CA ALA A 1016 -30.45 0.90 -0.12
C ALA A 1016 -30.17 -0.55 0.29
N LEU A 1017 -30.34 -1.52 -0.63
CA LEU A 1017 -30.16 -2.95 -0.32
C LEU A 1017 -28.76 -3.25 0.24
N THR A 1018 -27.73 -2.59 -0.27
CA THR A 1018 -26.34 -2.80 0.17
C THR A 1018 -26.03 -2.18 1.53
N SER A 1019 -26.88 -1.28 2.04
CA SER A 1019 -26.65 -0.58 3.31
C SER A 1019 -26.98 -1.42 4.55
N SER A 1020 -27.81 -2.47 4.40
CA SER A 1020 -28.18 -3.35 5.51
C SER A 1020 -27.46 -4.70 5.40
N PRO A 1021 -26.83 -5.21 6.48
CA PRO A 1021 -26.22 -6.55 6.48
C PRO A 1021 -27.20 -7.67 6.10
N VAL A 1022 -28.50 -7.50 6.41
CA VAL A 1022 -29.55 -8.47 6.09
C VAL A 1022 -29.90 -8.45 4.60
N LEU A 1023 -29.87 -7.28 3.96
CA LEU A 1023 -30.26 -7.11 2.56
C LEU A 1023 -29.09 -7.16 1.57
N ALA A 1024 -27.85 -6.92 2.05
CA ALA A 1024 -26.66 -6.91 1.20
C ALA A 1024 -26.44 -8.22 0.42
N PRO A 1025 -26.71 -9.42 0.97
CA PRO A 1025 -26.66 -10.67 0.19
C PRO A 1025 -27.69 -10.69 -0.94
N VAL A 1026 -28.87 -10.09 -0.73
CA VAL A 1026 -29.95 -10.03 -1.73
C VAL A 1026 -29.59 -9.09 -2.89
N ALA A 1027 -28.83 -8.01 -2.64
CA ALA A 1027 -28.39 -7.07 -3.67
C ALA A 1027 -27.53 -7.72 -4.77
N THR A 1028 -26.83 -8.82 -4.43
CA THR A 1028 -26.00 -9.61 -5.35
C THR A 1028 -26.76 -10.73 -6.08
N ARG A 1029 -28.05 -10.93 -5.76
CA ARG A 1029 -28.92 -11.95 -6.37
C ARG A 1029 -29.82 -11.32 -7.46
N SER A 1030 -30.76 -12.12 -7.98
CA SER A 1030 -31.73 -11.70 -8.99
C SER A 1030 -32.63 -10.56 -8.49
N LEU A 1031 -32.81 -9.52 -9.31
CA LEU A 1031 -33.75 -8.43 -9.04
C LEU A 1031 -35.20 -8.92 -8.97
N ALA A 1032 -35.52 -10.03 -9.66
CA ALA A 1032 -36.85 -10.64 -9.59
C ALA A 1032 -37.18 -11.12 -8.17
N ASP A 1033 -36.20 -11.68 -7.46
CA ASP A 1033 -36.39 -12.11 -6.06
C ASP A 1033 -36.53 -10.92 -5.11
N VAL A 1034 -35.80 -9.82 -5.35
CA VAL A 1034 -35.99 -8.56 -4.59
C VAL A 1034 -37.43 -8.07 -4.71
N HIS A 1035 -37.98 -8.05 -5.94
CA HIS A 1035 -39.35 -7.60 -6.17
C HIS A 1035 -40.39 -8.53 -5.55
N LYS A 1036 -40.20 -9.85 -5.62
CA LYS A 1036 -41.06 -10.84 -4.95
C LYS A 1036 -41.03 -10.67 -3.43
N LEU A 1037 -39.85 -10.50 -2.83
CA LEU A 1037 -39.68 -10.26 -1.39
C LEU A 1037 -40.29 -8.92 -0.95
N LEU A 1038 -40.26 -7.90 -1.80
CA LEU A 1038 -40.95 -6.63 -1.54
C LEU A 1038 -42.47 -6.77 -1.57
N ARG A 1039 -43.03 -7.53 -2.52
CA ARG A 1039 -44.47 -7.86 -2.55
C ARG A 1039 -44.89 -8.61 -1.29
N MET A 1040 -44.07 -9.56 -0.83
CA MET A 1040 -44.28 -10.24 0.46
C MET A 1040 -44.28 -9.25 1.64
N ALA A 1041 -43.34 -8.30 1.66
CA ALA A 1041 -43.29 -7.25 2.70
C ALA A 1041 -44.48 -6.27 2.65
N GLN A 1042 -45.12 -6.10 1.48
CA GLN A 1042 -46.35 -5.33 1.30
C GLN A 1042 -47.62 -6.12 1.69
N GLY A 1043 -47.48 -7.40 2.04
CA GLY A 1043 -48.58 -8.26 2.50
C GLY A 1043 -49.17 -9.19 1.43
N GLU A 1044 -48.53 -9.31 0.26
CA GLU A 1044 -48.95 -10.30 -0.74
C GLU A 1044 -48.45 -11.71 -0.41
N GLU A 1045 -49.31 -12.72 -0.57
CA GLU A 1045 -48.91 -14.13 -0.43
C GLU A 1045 -48.15 -14.59 -1.69
N VAL A 1046 -46.83 -14.58 -1.61
CA VAL A 1046 -45.93 -15.15 -2.64
C VAL A 1046 -45.33 -16.46 -2.12
N PRO A 1047 -45.54 -17.60 -2.79
CA PRO A 1047 -44.93 -18.87 -2.40
C PRO A 1047 -43.39 -18.81 -2.46
N SER A 1048 -42.71 -19.36 -1.44
CA SER A 1048 -41.24 -19.38 -1.40
C SER A 1048 -40.60 -20.18 -2.55
N SER A 1049 -41.36 -21.09 -3.19
CA SER A 1049 -40.94 -21.83 -4.38
C SER A 1049 -40.86 -20.97 -5.65
N GLU A 1050 -41.44 -19.76 -5.64
CA GLU A 1050 -41.33 -18.82 -6.76
C GLU A 1050 -40.03 -17.99 -6.71
N LEU A 1051 -39.28 -18.04 -5.61
CA LEU A 1051 -37.97 -17.40 -5.51
C LEU A 1051 -36.94 -18.23 -6.29
N GLU A 1052 -36.10 -17.58 -7.08
CA GLU A 1052 -35.08 -18.23 -7.91
C GLU A 1052 -33.96 -18.82 -7.05
N GLN A 1053 -33.62 -18.15 -5.94
CA GLN A 1053 -32.70 -18.70 -4.94
C GLN A 1053 -33.45 -19.46 -3.84
N SER A 1054 -32.77 -20.45 -3.25
CA SER A 1054 -33.23 -21.08 -2.02
C SER A 1054 -32.97 -20.16 -0.82
N TYR A 1055 -34.03 -19.58 -0.26
CA TYR A 1055 -34.01 -18.86 1.01
C TYR A 1055 -34.61 -19.73 2.10
N SER A 1056 -34.00 -19.75 3.28
CA SER A 1056 -34.63 -20.35 4.45
C SER A 1056 -35.82 -19.50 4.92
N ALA A 1057 -36.80 -20.11 5.59
CA ALA A 1057 -37.97 -19.39 6.11
C ALA A 1057 -37.59 -18.26 7.09
N VAL A 1058 -36.52 -18.46 7.87
CA VAL A 1058 -35.98 -17.46 8.79
C VAL A 1058 -35.38 -16.27 8.02
N GLU A 1059 -34.58 -16.53 6.98
CA GLU A 1059 -34.02 -15.47 6.14
C GLU A 1059 -35.12 -14.66 5.44
N VAL A 1060 -36.15 -15.31 4.90
CA VAL A 1060 -37.28 -14.61 4.26
C VAL A 1060 -37.98 -13.69 5.27
N GLN A 1061 -38.19 -14.14 6.51
CA GLN A 1061 -38.84 -13.36 7.56
C GLN A 1061 -37.98 -12.16 8.00
N GLU A 1062 -36.66 -12.34 8.11
CA GLU A 1062 -35.73 -11.25 8.43
C GLU A 1062 -35.70 -10.20 7.32
N ILE A 1063 -35.57 -10.64 6.06
CA ILE A 1063 -35.54 -9.77 4.89
C ILE A 1063 -36.85 -8.98 4.77
N THR A 1064 -37.99 -9.66 4.82
CA THR A 1064 -39.32 -9.01 4.71
C THR A 1064 -39.56 -8.03 5.85
N SER A 1065 -39.11 -8.34 7.08
CA SER A 1065 -39.20 -7.43 8.23
C SER A 1065 -38.38 -6.15 8.06
N VAL A 1066 -37.20 -6.23 7.44
CA VAL A 1066 -36.39 -5.03 7.13
C VAL A 1066 -37.02 -4.23 5.98
N LEU A 1067 -37.44 -4.90 4.90
CA LEU A 1067 -38.09 -4.24 3.76
C LEU A 1067 -39.37 -3.49 4.16
N THR A 1068 -40.17 -4.06 5.07
CA THR A 1068 -41.37 -3.40 5.62
C THR A 1068 -41.03 -2.06 6.29
N LYS A 1069 -39.93 -2.02 7.06
CA LYS A 1069 -39.46 -0.78 7.70
C LYS A 1069 -38.93 0.21 6.66
N LEU A 1070 -38.20 -0.26 5.65
CA LEU A 1070 -37.70 0.58 4.55
C LEU A 1070 -38.85 1.19 3.73
N LEU A 1071 -39.92 0.45 3.47
CA LEU A 1071 -41.14 0.97 2.83
C LEU A 1071 -41.73 2.14 3.63
N ARG A 1072 -41.72 2.05 4.97
CA ARG A 1072 -42.16 3.16 5.82
C ARG A 1072 -41.24 4.37 5.68
N VAL A 1073 -39.92 4.19 5.70
CA VAL A 1073 -38.94 5.29 5.53
C VAL A 1073 -39.08 5.94 4.14
N GLN A 1074 -39.20 5.13 3.09
CA GLN A 1074 -39.43 5.58 1.72
C GLN A 1074 -40.72 6.42 1.59
N SER A 1075 -41.80 6.03 2.27
CA SER A 1075 -43.04 6.83 2.29
C SER A 1075 -42.82 8.23 2.88
N VAL A 1076 -42.05 8.34 3.97
CA VAL A 1076 -41.74 9.62 4.62
C VAL A 1076 -40.84 10.47 3.73
N LEU A 1077 -39.79 9.88 3.12
CA LEU A 1077 -38.93 10.58 2.18
C LEU A 1077 -39.70 11.11 0.96
N SER A 1078 -40.65 10.33 0.46
CA SER A 1078 -41.50 10.73 -0.66
C SER A 1078 -42.37 11.94 -0.29
N MET A 1079 -42.91 11.98 0.94
CA MET A 1079 -43.65 13.14 1.44
C MET A 1079 -42.78 14.40 1.55
N VAL A 1080 -41.55 14.26 2.07
CA VAL A 1080 -40.58 15.36 2.16
C VAL A 1080 -40.26 15.93 0.78
N ASN A 1081 -40.03 15.06 -0.20
CA ASN A 1081 -39.76 15.47 -1.59
C ASN A 1081 -40.96 16.14 -2.25
N ALA A 1082 -42.17 15.63 -2.05
CA ALA A 1082 -43.39 16.25 -2.55
C ALA A 1082 -43.57 17.67 -1.98
N GLU A 1083 -43.31 17.85 -0.68
CA GLU A 1083 -43.42 19.14 -0.02
C GLU A 1083 -42.35 20.14 -0.48
N TYR A 1084 -41.12 19.66 -0.72
CA TYR A 1084 -40.07 20.46 -1.34
C TYR A 1084 -40.47 20.96 -2.74
N ILE A 1085 -40.94 20.05 -3.60
CA ILE A 1085 -41.38 20.40 -4.96
C ILE A 1085 -42.53 21.41 -4.90
N ARG A 1086 -43.51 21.18 -4.03
CA ARG A 1086 -44.64 22.10 -3.80
C ARG A 1086 -44.15 23.49 -3.40
N SER A 1087 -43.26 23.58 -2.41
CA SER A 1087 -42.72 24.86 -1.91
C SER A 1087 -41.85 25.59 -2.95
N ALA A 1088 -41.05 24.84 -3.72
CA ALA A 1088 -40.18 25.37 -4.78
C ALA A 1088 -40.96 25.84 -6.02
N SER A 1089 -42.09 25.19 -6.33
CA SER A 1089 -42.98 25.58 -7.44
C SER A 1089 -43.88 26.78 -7.13
N MET A 1090 -43.94 27.22 -5.87
CA MET A 1090 -44.75 28.35 -5.42
C MET A 1090 -43.97 29.66 -5.53
N GLU A 1091 -44.50 30.61 -6.30
CA GLU A 1091 -43.97 31.98 -6.40
C GLU A 1091 -44.01 32.68 -5.03
N ASP A 1092 -42.96 33.44 -4.71
CA ASP A 1092 -42.79 34.10 -3.40
C ASP A 1092 -43.98 35.00 -3.03
N ALA A 1093 -44.63 35.62 -4.02
CA ALA A 1093 -45.80 36.47 -3.83
C ALA A 1093 -47.03 35.73 -3.26
N TYR A 1094 -47.10 34.41 -3.43
CA TYR A 1094 -48.21 33.56 -2.97
C TYR A 1094 -47.82 32.71 -1.75
N ARG A 1095 -46.63 32.88 -1.19
CA ARG A 1095 -46.13 32.03 -0.10
C ARG A 1095 -46.61 32.54 1.26
N THR A 1096 -47.28 31.68 2.03
CA THR A 1096 -47.77 31.98 3.39
C THR A 1096 -46.85 31.47 4.51
N GLU A 1097 -45.87 30.64 4.17
CA GLU A 1097 -44.91 30.02 5.09
C GLU A 1097 -43.48 30.17 4.53
N PRO A 1098 -42.41 30.05 5.33
CA PRO A 1098 -41.04 30.04 4.80
C PRO A 1098 -40.81 28.93 3.77
N PRO A 1099 -39.90 29.10 2.79
CA PRO A 1099 -39.57 28.05 1.83
C PRO A 1099 -39.14 26.76 2.54
N PHE A 1100 -39.78 25.64 2.20
CA PHE A 1100 -39.39 24.31 2.64
C PHE A 1100 -38.18 23.85 1.82
N LYS A 1101 -37.03 23.71 2.49
CA LYS A 1101 -35.73 23.45 1.85
C LYS A 1101 -35.20 22.02 2.04
N LEU A 1102 -35.88 21.19 2.83
CA LEU A 1102 -35.44 19.82 3.09
C LEU A 1102 -35.73 18.94 1.88
N GLN A 1103 -34.76 18.12 1.49
CA GLN A 1103 -34.88 17.18 0.37
C GLN A 1103 -34.46 15.79 0.81
N GLY A 1104 -35.19 14.78 0.35
CA GLY A 1104 -34.86 13.37 0.49
C GLY A 1104 -34.07 12.85 -0.70
N SER A 1105 -32.82 12.46 -0.47
CA SER A 1105 -31.93 11.86 -1.46
C SER A 1105 -31.75 10.35 -1.24
N TYR A 1106 -31.21 9.63 -2.24
CA TYR A 1106 -30.77 8.24 -2.05
C TYR A 1106 -29.78 8.11 -0.87
N ARG A 1107 -28.96 9.14 -0.61
CA ARG A 1107 -28.05 9.17 0.54
C ARG A 1107 -28.79 9.24 1.87
N ASN A 1108 -29.95 9.89 1.93
CA ASN A 1108 -30.78 9.91 3.14
C ASN A 1108 -31.46 8.56 3.39
N MET A 1109 -31.79 7.83 2.33
CA MET A 1109 -32.35 6.48 2.42
C MET A 1109 -31.28 5.44 2.83
N ASN A 1110 -30.04 5.62 2.36
CA ASN A 1110 -28.94 4.70 2.65
C ASN A 1110 -28.37 4.84 4.07
N LYS A 1111 -28.60 5.99 4.73
CA LYS A 1111 -28.23 6.25 6.13
C LYS A 1111 -29.36 5.81 7.05
#